data_AF-A0A066URW6-F1
#
_entry.id   AF-A0A066URW6-F1
#
_cell.length_a   1.000
_cell.length_b   1.000
_cell.length_c   1.000
_cell.angle_alpha   90.00
_cell.angle_beta   90.00
_cell.angle_gamma   90.00
#
_symmetry.space_group_name_H-M   'P 1'
#
loop_
_entity.id
_entity.type
_entity.pdbx_description
1 polymer ?
#
loop_
_entity_poly.entity_id
_entity_poly.type
_entity_poly.pdbx_seq_one_letter_code
_entity_poly.pdbx_strand_id
1 'polypeptide(L)'
;MSIKNESLTSVLDARPFELSEAQKQPLFKQNLFEELVHHYNSNEMYRKFCVKNGFNPIQFSGSLEDIPAIPVHIFKALGHKLASVSETAIKTKLQSSATSGVPSTVLLDKVTARRQTRAMARVMQEVLGPKRRPFCIMDIDPTSPNASNLGARIAAVKGYLNFASSSHYFIDASSPSAPLEFLEQQFVEHLNGLDSEEPLVIFGFTFVLYHTVFKSLKEKGVSFKLPAGSQVIHIGGWKKLESEKVDKKTFNQDIAHVLGISPDNVIDIYGFTEQMGLNYPDCKAGWKHVHAYSDVIIRDEADLSPCPNGVVGLLEFVSPLQHSYPGNVVLTDDLGVVEDSVCECGRVGKRFKVIGRAKKAEVRGCGDVMSEKVTKKPTSKQSAEQAEHMVVYHAPVDLNAADSPSEQLNAILAHLKLKQQWLAKQPAEAILGLFDTARKTWAENPELDPYRHTGLNFLADWCEPNRLRSLLDSALHGQRGFLDNFMPRKDISHSSLKAMPRGVVSHWLSGNVPLLGMFALVQSILSKNANILKVSADESQALPVLLSTFKGISYTTPGGYTIHGDDLLETLAVVYFDRHQTKIAERFSANADVRIAWGGREAIEAVSALPKKYNSQDILFGPKLSMMVIGSDALDSEKAIRKLIRRAATDSSVFDQFACASPHTIFVEKGGDITPKEFAEKLAAAMDKALVRLPTQVPDIGQANKIRSKIAEYGFIGESWNDRHLRWTVLFDEGTDLVEPTYQRVITVKAVDNVFDVIGSVHEDIQTVGLAMHGEKKLQFANEILMQGAMRCPDVGYMTHFDSPWDGLFALDRLVRWVSLGGPI
;
A
#
# COMPACT_ATOMS: atom_id res chain seq x y z
N MET A 1 -30.48 43.64 -11.25
CA MET A 1 -30.86 43.41 -12.66
C MET A 1 -30.62 41.94 -12.96
N SER A 2 -31.66 41.19 -13.34
CA SER A 2 -31.54 39.79 -13.75
C SER A 2 -30.68 39.71 -15.01
N ILE A 3 -29.50 39.11 -14.91
CA ILE A 3 -28.65 38.82 -16.08
C ILE A 3 -29.44 37.84 -16.97
N LYS A 4 -29.83 38.28 -18.17
CA LYS A 4 -30.38 37.39 -19.19
C LYS A 4 -29.22 36.52 -19.70
N ASN A 5 -29.42 35.21 -19.77
CA ASN A 5 -28.41 34.22 -20.20
C ASN A 5 -27.81 34.50 -21.60
N GLU A 6 -28.43 35.36 -22.42
CA GLU A 6 -28.08 35.62 -23.81
C GLU A 6 -26.70 36.29 -24.03
N SER A 7 -26.00 36.78 -23.00
CA SER A 7 -24.69 37.46 -23.14
C SER A 7 -23.47 36.67 -22.64
N LEU A 8 -23.64 35.49 -22.02
CA LEU A 8 -22.53 34.70 -21.48
C LEU A 8 -22.20 33.54 -22.43
N THR A 9 -20.93 33.43 -22.87
CA THR A 9 -20.47 32.31 -23.73
C THR A 9 -19.72 31.25 -22.95
N SER A 10 -19.23 31.57 -21.75
CA SER A 10 -18.64 30.60 -20.84
C SER A 10 -19.08 30.80 -19.39
N VAL A 11 -19.14 29.71 -18.62
CA VAL A 11 -19.30 29.78 -17.15
C VAL A 11 -18.24 30.66 -16.50
N LEU A 12 -17.04 30.76 -17.09
CA LEU A 12 -15.97 31.65 -16.62
C LEU A 12 -16.25 33.14 -16.82
N ASP A 13 -17.31 33.53 -17.53
CA ASP A 13 -17.69 34.93 -17.72
C ASP A 13 -18.48 35.47 -16.54
N ALA A 14 -19.25 34.62 -15.86
CA ALA A 14 -19.94 34.96 -14.62
C ALA A 14 -19.00 34.98 -13.40
N ARG A 15 -19.39 35.70 -12.34
CA ARG A 15 -18.74 35.59 -11.03
C ARG A 15 -19.02 34.22 -10.38
N PRO A 16 -18.16 33.75 -9.46
CA PRO A 16 -18.22 32.37 -8.97
C PRO A 16 -19.58 31.95 -8.38
N PHE A 17 -20.33 32.86 -7.76
CA PHE A 17 -21.59 32.57 -7.09
C PHE A 17 -22.76 33.42 -7.63
N GLU A 18 -22.66 33.89 -8.87
CA GLU A 18 -23.63 34.82 -9.48
C GLU A 18 -24.78 34.11 -10.21
N LEU A 19 -24.53 32.92 -10.74
CA LEU A 19 -25.53 32.17 -11.51
C LEU A 19 -26.40 31.32 -10.57
N SER A 20 -27.71 31.39 -10.75
CA SER A 20 -28.63 30.38 -10.21
C SER A 20 -28.44 29.04 -10.94
N GLU A 21 -28.89 27.94 -10.34
CA GLU A 21 -28.74 26.61 -10.93
C GLU A 21 -29.40 26.51 -12.31
N ALA A 22 -30.58 27.11 -12.48
CA ALA A 22 -31.30 27.17 -13.75
C ALA A 22 -30.54 27.95 -14.84
N GLN A 23 -29.74 28.96 -14.45
CA GLN A 23 -28.91 29.71 -15.38
C GLN A 23 -27.59 28.99 -15.69
N LYS A 24 -26.99 28.36 -14.67
CA LYS A 24 -25.70 27.66 -14.74
C LYS A 24 -25.80 26.40 -15.61
N GLN A 25 -26.80 25.55 -15.39
CA GLN A 25 -26.84 24.21 -15.97
C GLN A 25 -26.72 24.15 -17.51
N PRO A 26 -27.47 24.94 -18.30
CA PRO A 26 -27.35 24.91 -19.76
C PRO A 26 -25.95 25.31 -20.26
N LEU A 27 -25.40 26.40 -19.71
CA LEU A 27 -24.09 26.93 -20.08
C LEU A 27 -22.95 25.99 -19.63
N PHE A 28 -23.06 25.44 -18.42
CA PHE A 28 -22.10 24.49 -17.86
C PHE A 28 -22.04 23.21 -18.68
N LYS A 29 -23.21 22.61 -18.99
CA LYS A 29 -23.28 21.42 -19.85
C LYS A 29 -22.66 21.69 -21.21
N GLN A 30 -23.03 22.80 -21.86
CA GLN A 30 -22.47 23.14 -23.17
C GLN A 30 -20.93 23.21 -23.13
N ASN A 31 -20.36 24.01 -22.22
CA ASN A 31 -18.90 24.13 -22.13
C ASN A 31 -18.23 22.80 -21.76
N LEU A 32 -18.86 21.99 -20.90
CA LEU A 32 -18.33 20.67 -20.54
C LEU A 32 -18.28 19.74 -21.74
N PHE A 33 -19.37 19.63 -22.50
CA PHE A 33 -19.42 18.74 -23.67
C PHE A 33 -18.43 19.16 -24.78
N GLU A 34 -18.22 20.46 -24.98
CA GLU A 34 -17.19 20.95 -25.91
C GLU A 34 -15.80 20.37 -25.55
N GLU A 35 -15.42 20.37 -24.28
CA GLU A 35 -14.16 19.78 -23.81
C GLU A 35 -14.16 18.25 -23.88
N LEU A 36 -15.24 17.58 -23.45
CA LEU A 36 -15.33 16.12 -23.52
C LEU A 36 -15.24 15.61 -24.98
N VAL A 37 -15.86 16.30 -25.94
CA VAL A 37 -15.74 16.01 -27.37
C VAL A 37 -14.33 16.26 -27.88
N HIS A 38 -13.69 17.36 -27.44
CA HIS A 38 -12.28 17.63 -27.76
C HIS A 38 -11.37 16.48 -27.29
N HIS A 39 -11.46 16.08 -26.02
CA HIS A 39 -10.68 14.98 -25.47
C HIS A 39 -10.95 13.67 -26.19
N TYR A 40 -12.23 13.34 -26.45
CA TYR A 40 -12.62 12.14 -27.17
C TYR A 40 -12.01 12.09 -28.57
N ASN A 41 -11.94 13.23 -29.26
CA ASN A 41 -11.38 13.32 -30.61
C ASN A 41 -9.85 13.38 -30.64
N SER A 42 -9.20 13.92 -29.62
CA SER A 42 -7.77 14.21 -29.64
C SER A 42 -6.92 13.25 -28.79
N ASN A 43 -7.50 12.46 -27.90
CA ASN A 43 -6.76 11.50 -27.08
C ASN A 43 -7.31 10.06 -27.26
N GLU A 44 -6.50 9.16 -27.81
CA GLU A 44 -6.90 7.78 -28.07
C GLU A 44 -7.22 6.98 -26.80
N MET A 45 -6.42 7.15 -25.73
CA MET A 45 -6.64 6.45 -24.45
C MET A 45 -7.96 6.85 -23.80
N TYR A 46 -8.28 8.15 -23.81
CA TYR A 46 -9.55 8.65 -23.30
C TYR A 46 -10.73 8.21 -24.17
N ARG A 47 -10.56 8.16 -25.50
CA ARG A 47 -11.57 7.60 -26.40
C ARG A 47 -11.85 6.13 -26.08
N LYS A 48 -10.80 5.31 -25.86
CA LYS A 48 -10.94 3.91 -25.44
C LYS A 48 -11.69 3.79 -24.11
N PHE A 49 -11.33 4.60 -23.11
CA PHE A 49 -12.04 4.67 -21.85
C PHE A 49 -13.53 5.01 -22.03
N CYS A 50 -13.86 5.99 -22.86
CA CYS A 50 -15.24 6.37 -23.15
C CYS A 50 -16.03 5.21 -23.79
N VAL A 51 -15.48 4.59 -24.85
CA VAL A 51 -16.12 3.47 -25.56
C VAL A 51 -16.41 2.30 -24.62
N LYS A 52 -15.46 1.95 -23.74
CA LYS A 52 -15.63 0.85 -22.79
C LYS A 52 -16.68 1.11 -21.72
N ASN A 53 -16.85 2.37 -21.34
CA ASN A 53 -17.90 2.77 -20.41
C ASN A 53 -19.23 3.07 -21.12
N GLY A 54 -19.37 2.71 -22.41
CA GLY A 54 -20.59 2.96 -23.19
C GLY A 54 -20.90 4.45 -23.39
N PHE A 55 -19.90 5.32 -23.27
CA PHE A 55 -20.05 6.76 -23.30
C PHE A 55 -19.53 7.34 -24.62
N ASN A 56 -20.35 8.14 -25.30
CA ASN A 56 -19.97 8.91 -26.46
C ASN A 56 -20.41 10.38 -26.27
N PRO A 57 -19.48 11.32 -26.00
CA PRO A 57 -19.85 12.70 -25.68
C PRO A 57 -20.49 13.45 -26.85
N ILE A 58 -20.38 12.95 -28.08
CA ILE A 58 -20.98 13.57 -29.28
C ILE A 58 -22.49 13.31 -29.34
N GLN A 59 -22.95 12.17 -28.83
CA GLN A 59 -24.35 11.71 -28.90
C GLN A 59 -25.04 11.66 -27.54
N PHE A 60 -24.32 12.02 -26.48
CA PHE A 60 -24.81 11.90 -25.12
C PHE A 60 -25.89 12.94 -24.81
N SER A 61 -26.96 12.48 -24.16
CA SER A 61 -28.10 13.30 -23.73
C SER A 61 -28.51 13.09 -22.27
N GLY A 62 -27.69 12.38 -21.49
CA GLY A 62 -27.94 12.05 -20.09
C GLY A 62 -27.63 13.19 -19.10
N SER A 63 -27.64 12.84 -17.81
CA SER A 63 -27.30 13.70 -16.69
C SER A 63 -25.79 13.73 -16.45
N LEU A 64 -25.31 14.71 -15.65
CA LEU A 64 -23.87 14.79 -15.31
C LEU A 64 -23.38 13.53 -14.58
N GLU A 65 -24.24 12.91 -13.78
CA GLU A 65 -23.96 11.67 -13.06
C GLU A 65 -23.81 10.42 -13.94
N ASP A 66 -24.26 10.46 -15.20
CA ASP A 66 -24.08 9.36 -16.15
C ASP A 66 -22.76 9.46 -16.93
N ILE A 67 -21.99 10.54 -16.74
CA ILE A 67 -20.68 10.70 -17.38
C ILE A 67 -19.65 9.88 -16.59
N PRO A 68 -18.88 8.98 -17.24
CA PRO A 68 -17.92 8.15 -16.53
C PRO A 68 -16.77 9.01 -15.98
N ALA A 69 -16.61 8.98 -14.65
CA ALA A 69 -15.55 9.70 -13.97
C ALA A 69 -14.20 9.00 -14.13
N ILE A 70 -13.13 9.78 -14.26
CA ILE A 70 -11.76 9.27 -14.23
C ILE A 70 -11.29 9.26 -12.77
N PRO A 71 -10.98 8.08 -12.20
CA PRO A 71 -10.41 8.03 -10.86
C PRO A 71 -9.07 8.77 -10.79
N VAL A 72 -8.86 9.49 -9.69
CA VAL A 72 -7.69 10.38 -9.51
C VAL A 72 -6.34 9.64 -9.66
N HIS A 73 -6.25 8.35 -9.34
CA HIS A 73 -5.01 7.58 -9.47
C HIS A 73 -4.57 7.36 -10.93
N ILE A 74 -5.48 7.50 -11.90
CA ILE A 74 -5.16 7.38 -13.33
C ILE A 74 -4.16 8.46 -13.76
N PHE A 75 -4.22 9.65 -13.17
CA PHE A 75 -3.27 10.73 -13.46
C PHE A 75 -1.86 10.43 -12.95
N LYS A 76 -1.72 9.53 -11.99
CA LYS A 76 -0.43 9.00 -11.53
C LYS A 76 0.12 7.94 -12.49
N ALA A 77 -0.73 6.98 -12.90
CA ALA A 77 -0.31 5.92 -13.81
C ALA A 77 -0.05 6.45 -15.25
N LEU A 78 -0.95 7.30 -15.76
CA LEU A 78 -1.03 7.63 -17.18
C LEU A 78 -1.01 9.13 -17.47
N GLY A 79 -0.95 10.01 -16.47
CA GLY A 79 -1.14 11.45 -16.67
C GLY A 79 -0.23 12.11 -17.71
N HIS A 80 0.99 11.59 -17.89
CA HIS A 80 1.92 12.04 -18.92
C HIS A 80 1.53 11.63 -20.36
N LYS A 81 0.62 10.65 -20.52
CA LYS A 81 0.09 10.14 -21.80
C LYS A 81 -1.32 10.65 -22.10
N LEU A 82 -1.94 11.41 -21.20
CA LEU A 82 -3.32 11.90 -21.33
C LEU A 82 -3.43 13.27 -22.01
N ALA A 83 -2.44 13.67 -22.81
CA ALA A 83 -2.50 14.93 -23.58
C ALA A 83 -3.63 14.90 -24.62
N SER A 84 -4.44 15.95 -24.67
CA SER A 84 -5.43 16.18 -25.75
C SER A 84 -5.00 17.26 -26.73
N VAL A 85 -3.80 17.80 -26.54
CA VAL A 85 -3.16 18.79 -27.41
C VAL A 85 -1.82 18.27 -27.88
N SER A 86 -1.23 18.88 -28.91
CA SER A 86 0.09 18.49 -29.40
C SER A 86 1.17 18.70 -28.32
N GLU A 87 2.24 17.92 -28.38
CA GLU A 87 3.36 18.04 -27.43
C GLU A 87 3.98 19.46 -27.44
N THR A 88 4.00 20.13 -28.59
CA THR A 88 4.50 21.51 -28.75
C THR A 88 3.62 22.56 -28.06
N ALA A 89 2.34 22.26 -27.85
CA ALA A 89 1.41 23.13 -27.15
C ALA A 89 1.58 23.05 -25.63
N ILE A 90 2.08 21.93 -25.11
CA ILE A 90 2.36 21.74 -23.67
C ILE A 90 3.49 22.66 -23.25
N LYS A 91 3.23 23.52 -22.26
CA LYS A 91 4.20 24.48 -21.72
C LYS A 91 4.80 24.05 -20.39
N THR A 92 4.05 23.29 -19.60
CA THR A 92 4.48 22.88 -18.26
C THR A 92 3.84 21.56 -17.89
N LYS A 93 4.57 20.74 -17.12
CA LYS A 93 4.03 19.55 -16.46
C LYS A 93 3.92 19.87 -14.98
N LEU A 94 2.75 19.63 -14.39
CA LEU A 94 2.55 19.76 -12.95
C LEU A 94 2.50 18.38 -12.33
N GLN A 95 3.23 18.24 -11.23
CA GLN A 95 3.36 16.98 -10.52
C GLN A 95 2.97 17.14 -9.06
N SER A 96 2.11 16.24 -8.56
CA SER A 96 1.74 16.23 -7.14
C SER A 96 2.94 15.90 -6.25
N SER A 97 2.88 16.23 -4.97
CA SER A 97 3.81 15.66 -3.98
C SER A 97 3.38 14.23 -3.67
N ALA A 98 4.27 13.24 -3.84
CA ALA A 98 3.99 11.83 -3.55
C ALA A 98 5.04 11.24 -2.63
N THR A 99 4.61 10.50 -1.59
CA THR A 99 5.48 9.78 -0.64
C THR A 99 6.00 8.46 -1.23
N SER A 100 5.27 7.88 -2.19
CA SER A 100 5.58 6.61 -2.85
C SER A 100 6.56 6.70 -4.04
N GLY A 101 7.14 7.88 -4.31
CA GLY A 101 8.10 8.09 -5.40
C GLY A 101 7.52 8.46 -6.79
N VAL A 102 6.27 8.11 -7.13
CA VAL A 102 5.64 8.48 -8.43
C VAL A 102 4.49 9.48 -8.23
N PRO A 103 4.60 10.72 -8.74
CA PRO A 103 3.56 11.74 -8.58
C PRO A 103 2.48 11.68 -9.66
N SER A 104 1.25 12.09 -9.33
CA SER A 104 0.22 12.44 -10.32
C SER A 104 0.77 13.52 -11.24
N THR A 105 0.56 13.38 -12.55
CA THR A 105 1.05 14.35 -13.55
C THR A 105 -0.13 14.90 -14.36
N VAL A 106 -0.20 16.22 -14.48
CA VAL A 106 -1.10 16.88 -15.45
C VAL A 106 -0.31 17.80 -16.37
N LEU A 107 -0.77 17.88 -17.62
CA LEU A 107 -0.09 18.58 -18.70
C LEU A 107 -0.79 19.91 -18.95
N LEU A 108 -0.07 21.03 -18.90
CA LEU A 108 -0.66 22.35 -19.08
C LEU A 108 -0.28 22.97 -20.42
N ASP A 109 -1.31 23.35 -21.19
CA ASP A 109 -1.20 24.27 -22.31
C ASP A 109 -1.56 25.70 -21.89
N LYS A 110 -1.53 26.63 -22.87
CA LYS A 110 -1.87 28.05 -22.63
C LYS A 110 -3.34 28.25 -22.27
N VAL A 111 -4.26 27.49 -22.87
CA VAL A 111 -5.71 27.64 -22.64
C VAL A 111 -6.05 27.20 -21.23
N THR A 112 -5.64 25.99 -20.84
CA THR A 112 -5.89 25.42 -19.52
C THR A 112 -5.28 26.31 -18.44
N ALA A 113 -4.00 26.69 -18.55
CA ALA A 113 -3.35 27.54 -17.55
C ALA A 113 -4.07 28.89 -17.36
N ARG A 114 -4.54 29.53 -18.45
CA ARG A 114 -5.30 30.79 -18.38
C ARG A 114 -6.64 30.60 -17.69
N ARG A 115 -7.38 29.53 -18.01
CA ARG A 115 -8.68 29.22 -17.40
C ARG A 115 -8.53 28.94 -15.90
N GLN A 116 -7.55 28.13 -15.52
CA GLN A 116 -7.25 27.81 -14.11
C GLN A 116 -6.89 29.05 -13.31
N THR A 117 -6.02 29.91 -13.86
CA THR A 117 -5.62 31.18 -13.22
C THR A 117 -6.82 32.11 -13.04
N ARG A 118 -7.68 32.23 -14.07
CA ARG A 118 -8.89 33.08 -14.03
C ARG A 118 -9.89 32.57 -13.00
N ALA A 119 -10.14 31.26 -12.95
CA ALA A 119 -11.04 30.66 -11.97
C ALA A 119 -10.56 30.91 -10.54
N MET A 120 -9.28 30.59 -10.25
CA MET A 120 -8.66 30.83 -8.95
C MET A 120 -8.74 32.30 -8.54
N ALA A 121 -8.38 33.22 -9.45
CA ALA A 121 -8.45 34.66 -9.21
C ALA A 121 -9.86 35.10 -8.77
N ARG A 122 -10.89 34.68 -9.51
CA ARG A 122 -12.28 35.08 -9.24
C ARG A 122 -12.80 34.50 -7.93
N VAL A 123 -12.49 33.24 -7.61
CA VAL A 123 -12.95 32.61 -6.36
C VAL A 123 -12.26 33.24 -5.16
N MET A 124 -10.93 33.39 -5.21
CA MET A 124 -10.19 33.93 -4.08
C MET A 124 -10.44 35.42 -3.85
N GLN A 125 -10.81 36.19 -4.87
CA GLN A 125 -11.25 37.58 -4.70
C GLN A 125 -12.54 37.71 -3.87
N GLU A 126 -13.42 36.71 -3.85
CA GLU A 126 -14.59 36.69 -2.95
C GLU A 126 -14.20 36.54 -1.48
N VAL A 127 -13.01 36.01 -1.21
CA VAL A 127 -12.50 35.74 0.14
C VAL A 127 -11.53 36.83 0.60
N LEU A 128 -10.57 37.19 -0.25
CA LEU A 128 -9.49 38.15 0.04
C LEU A 128 -9.85 39.58 -0.37
N GLY A 129 -10.91 39.77 -1.15
CA GLY A 129 -11.27 41.05 -1.73
C GLY A 129 -10.41 41.44 -2.94
N PRO A 130 -10.68 42.63 -3.53
CA PRO A 130 -10.03 43.08 -4.76
C PRO A 130 -8.64 43.71 -4.54
N LYS A 131 -8.30 44.10 -3.30
CA LYS A 131 -7.01 44.73 -2.97
C LYS A 131 -5.98 43.67 -2.65
N ARG A 132 -4.77 43.83 -3.20
CA ARG A 132 -3.60 43.03 -2.80
C ARG A 132 -3.19 43.39 -1.36
N ARG A 133 -2.72 42.41 -0.61
CA ARG A 133 -2.34 42.56 0.82
C ARG A 133 -0.95 41.97 1.09
N PRO A 134 -0.25 42.35 2.17
CA PRO A 134 1.00 41.72 2.56
C PRO A 134 0.77 40.24 2.91
N PHE A 135 1.65 39.34 2.45
CA PHE A 135 1.59 37.90 2.70
C PHE A 135 2.74 37.45 3.60
N CYS A 136 2.40 36.72 4.66
CA CYS A 136 3.33 35.95 5.47
C CYS A 136 3.19 34.47 5.09
N ILE A 137 4.22 33.90 4.48
CA ILE A 137 4.20 32.55 3.92
C ILE A 137 4.94 31.61 4.86
N MET A 138 4.23 30.63 5.40
CA MET A 138 4.76 29.57 6.24
C MET A 138 5.27 28.42 5.37
N ASP A 139 6.18 28.76 4.45
CA ASP A 139 6.81 27.87 3.50
C ASP A 139 8.21 28.39 3.12
N ILE A 140 9.03 27.54 2.50
CA ILE A 140 10.34 27.86 1.94
C ILE A 140 10.14 28.82 0.76
N ASP A 141 11.01 29.83 0.67
CA ASP A 141 11.08 30.70 -0.50
C ASP A 141 11.33 29.88 -1.78
N PRO A 142 10.45 29.94 -2.79
CA PRO A 142 10.60 29.19 -4.04
C PRO A 142 11.83 29.60 -4.87
N THR A 143 12.49 30.72 -4.53
CA THR A 143 13.76 31.17 -5.13
C THR A 143 15.00 30.64 -4.40
N SER A 144 14.82 30.04 -3.22
CA SER A 144 15.93 29.47 -2.43
C SER A 144 16.57 28.27 -3.13
N PRO A 145 17.91 28.11 -3.06
CA PRO A 145 18.59 26.90 -3.54
C PRO A 145 18.12 25.62 -2.82
N ASN A 146 17.52 25.76 -1.62
CA ASN A 146 16.97 24.65 -0.84
C ASN A 146 15.56 24.22 -1.31
N ALA A 147 14.95 24.91 -2.30
CA ALA A 147 13.60 24.65 -2.80
C ALA A 147 13.50 23.51 -3.85
N SER A 148 14.50 22.62 -3.93
CA SER A 148 14.49 21.53 -4.92
C SER A 148 13.40 20.47 -4.63
N ASN A 149 12.79 19.91 -5.68
CA ASN A 149 11.73 18.88 -5.62
C ASN A 149 10.36 19.31 -5.04
N LEU A 150 9.98 20.59 -5.13
CA LEU A 150 8.71 21.10 -4.56
C LEU A 150 7.51 21.18 -5.53
N GLY A 151 7.58 20.66 -6.76
CA GLY A 151 6.45 20.39 -7.69
C GLY A 151 5.17 21.26 -7.54
N ALA A 152 4.03 20.61 -7.26
CA ALA A 152 2.72 21.26 -7.04
C ALA A 152 2.68 22.21 -5.82
N ARG A 153 3.59 22.08 -4.85
CA ARG A 153 3.66 22.96 -3.66
C ARG A 153 4.09 24.37 -4.07
N ILE A 154 5.14 24.49 -4.91
CA ILE A 154 5.54 25.77 -5.49
C ILE A 154 4.43 26.33 -6.38
N ALA A 155 3.76 25.49 -7.17
CA ALA A 155 2.67 25.94 -8.03
C ALA A 155 1.50 26.52 -7.21
N ALA A 156 1.13 25.88 -6.09
CA ALA A 156 0.12 26.38 -5.17
C ALA A 156 0.52 27.73 -4.56
N VAL A 157 1.72 27.83 -3.97
CA VAL A 157 2.25 29.09 -3.39
C VAL A 157 2.24 30.21 -4.44
N LYS A 158 2.81 29.96 -5.64
CA LYS A 158 2.86 30.93 -6.74
C LYS A 158 1.47 31.37 -7.20
N GLY A 159 0.48 30.48 -7.16
CA GLY A 159 -0.91 30.82 -7.47
C GLY A 159 -1.44 31.91 -6.53
N TYR A 160 -1.19 31.79 -5.23
CA TYR A 160 -1.65 32.75 -4.21
C TYR A 160 -0.84 34.05 -4.17
N LEU A 161 0.42 34.03 -4.59
CA LEU A 161 1.24 35.26 -4.69
C LEU A 161 0.64 36.33 -5.61
N ASN A 162 -0.26 35.98 -6.52
CA ASN A 162 -0.95 36.96 -7.37
C ASN A 162 -1.84 37.94 -6.58
N PHE A 163 -2.20 37.59 -5.34
CA PHE A 163 -2.98 38.43 -4.42
C PHE A 163 -2.10 39.19 -3.41
N ALA A 164 -0.78 38.97 -3.43
CA ALA A 164 0.14 39.60 -2.50
C ALA A 164 0.60 40.99 -3.00
N SER A 165 0.67 41.99 -2.11
CA SER A 165 1.37 43.27 -2.36
C SER A 165 2.87 43.14 -2.06
N SER A 166 3.20 42.34 -1.05
CA SER A 166 4.54 41.90 -0.66
C SER A 166 4.46 40.47 -0.11
N SER A 167 5.57 39.72 -0.12
CA SER A 167 5.62 38.35 0.39
C SER A 167 6.87 38.13 1.21
N HIS A 168 6.71 37.66 2.45
CA HIS A 168 7.80 37.28 3.36
C HIS A 168 7.66 35.80 3.74
N TYR A 169 8.77 35.07 3.77
CA TYR A 169 8.81 33.63 4.05
C TYR A 169 9.40 33.40 5.44
N PHE A 170 8.77 32.51 6.21
CA PHE A 170 9.13 32.27 7.62
C PHE A 170 9.47 30.82 7.94
N ILE A 171 9.63 29.98 6.91
CA ILE A 171 10.12 28.61 7.04
C ILE A 171 11.39 28.47 6.19
N ASP A 172 12.39 27.79 6.72
CA ASP A 172 13.60 27.41 5.97
C ASP A 172 13.94 25.92 6.17
N ALA A 173 14.96 25.44 5.47
CA ALA A 173 15.55 24.13 5.69
C ALA A 173 17.06 24.20 5.43
N SER A 174 17.86 23.59 6.31
CA SER A 174 19.33 23.54 6.17
C SER A 174 19.81 22.73 4.95
N SER A 175 18.96 21.87 4.38
CA SER A 175 19.14 21.21 3.09
C SER A 175 17.79 20.72 2.53
N PRO A 176 17.70 20.33 1.24
CA PRO A 176 16.45 19.81 0.65
C PRO A 176 15.85 18.57 1.33
N SER A 177 16.65 17.85 2.11
CA SER A 177 16.27 16.66 2.87
C SER A 177 16.17 16.90 4.38
N ALA A 178 16.52 18.10 4.86
CA ALA A 178 16.39 18.47 6.27
C ALA A 178 14.93 18.73 6.65
N PRO A 179 14.57 18.58 7.95
CA PRO A 179 13.29 19.04 8.46
C PRO A 179 13.09 20.54 8.24
N LEU A 180 11.83 20.96 8.11
CA LEU A 180 11.49 22.37 8.06
C LEU A 180 11.73 23.04 9.40
N GLU A 181 12.32 24.23 9.37
CA GLU A 181 12.63 25.06 10.53
C GLU A 181 11.81 26.35 10.48
N PHE A 182 11.15 26.69 11.58
CA PHE A 182 10.40 27.93 11.72
C PHE A 182 11.31 29.07 12.17
N LEU A 183 11.36 30.14 11.38
CA LEU A 183 12.12 31.35 11.65
C LEU A 183 11.39 32.24 12.67
N GLU A 184 11.19 31.70 13.88
CA GLU A 184 10.30 32.26 14.91
C GLU A 184 10.62 33.71 15.25
N GLN A 185 11.90 34.02 15.50
CA GLN A 185 12.32 35.37 15.87
C GLN A 185 11.99 36.39 14.76
N GLN A 186 12.28 36.05 13.50
CA GLN A 186 11.99 36.93 12.36
C GLN A 186 10.49 37.12 12.17
N PHE A 187 9.69 36.07 12.38
CA PHE A 187 8.24 36.15 12.30
C PHE A 187 7.64 37.05 13.39
N VAL A 188 8.08 36.87 14.63
CA VAL A 188 7.63 37.68 15.78
C VAL A 188 8.03 39.15 15.60
N GLU A 189 9.27 39.42 15.20
CA GLU A 189 9.75 40.77 14.90
C GLU A 189 8.97 41.41 13.75
N HIS A 190 8.69 40.66 12.68
CA HIS A 190 7.90 41.14 11.55
C HIS A 190 6.48 41.52 11.98
N LEU A 191 5.78 40.65 12.72
CA LEU A 191 4.41 40.92 13.16
C LEU A 191 4.33 42.08 14.17
N ASN A 192 5.32 42.23 15.06
CA ASN A 192 5.37 43.36 16.00
C ASN A 192 5.74 44.69 15.32
N GLY A 193 6.40 44.64 14.16
CA GLY A 193 6.81 45.81 13.37
C GLY A 193 5.79 46.27 12.33
N LEU A 194 4.59 45.68 12.27
CA LEU A 194 3.55 46.03 11.31
C LEU A 194 2.96 47.43 11.58
N ASP A 195 2.62 48.15 10.50
CA ASP A 195 1.79 49.35 10.58
C ASP A 195 0.36 48.96 11.04
N SER A 196 -0.22 49.73 11.96
CA SER A 196 -1.36 49.30 12.79
C SER A 196 -2.69 49.10 12.05
N GLU A 197 -2.79 49.52 10.78
CA GLU A 197 -4.06 49.60 10.04
C GLU A 197 -4.13 48.70 8.78
N GLU A 198 -3.01 48.15 8.26
CA GLU A 198 -3.05 47.33 7.04
C GLU A 198 -3.27 45.83 7.35
N PRO A 199 -4.37 45.20 6.89
CA PRO A 199 -4.60 43.77 7.11
C PRO A 199 -3.68 42.92 6.23
N LEU A 200 -3.17 41.83 6.81
CA LEU A 200 -2.30 40.88 6.11
C LEU A 200 -2.95 39.51 5.92
N VAL A 201 -2.28 38.65 5.15
CA VAL A 201 -2.67 37.25 4.95
C VAL A 201 -1.53 36.33 5.37
N ILE A 202 -1.81 35.39 6.26
CA ILE A 202 -0.88 34.30 6.58
C ILE A 202 -1.28 33.08 5.74
N PHE A 203 -0.35 32.52 4.97
CA PHE A 203 -0.59 31.36 4.12
C PHE A 203 0.33 30.20 4.47
N GLY A 204 -0.18 28.98 4.51
CA GLY A 204 0.62 27.77 4.71
C GLY A 204 -0.13 26.47 4.48
N PHE A 205 0.59 25.35 4.49
CA PHE A 205 -0.03 24.02 4.46
C PHE A 205 -0.49 23.62 5.86
N THR A 206 -1.69 23.05 6.00
CA THR A 206 -2.38 22.85 7.29
C THR A 206 -1.47 22.23 8.36
N PHE A 207 -0.79 21.12 8.04
CA PHE A 207 0.11 20.46 8.99
C PHE A 207 1.28 21.35 9.42
N VAL A 208 2.02 21.94 8.46
CA VAL A 208 3.19 22.79 8.73
C VAL A 208 2.78 24.02 9.52
N LEU A 209 1.68 24.66 9.11
CA LEU A 209 1.13 25.85 9.72
C LEU A 209 0.81 25.63 11.21
N TYR A 210 0.19 24.50 11.56
CA TYR A 210 -0.15 24.25 12.95
C TYR A 210 1.00 23.65 13.74
N HIS A 211 1.55 22.52 13.30
CA HIS A 211 2.52 21.77 14.07
C HIS A 211 3.84 22.52 14.23
N THR A 212 4.33 23.17 13.16
CA THR A 212 5.64 23.85 13.19
C THR A 212 5.54 25.28 13.73
N VAL A 213 4.44 25.98 13.47
CA VAL A 213 4.30 27.41 13.79
C VAL A 213 3.39 27.64 15.00
N PHE A 214 2.08 27.46 14.85
CA PHE A 214 1.12 27.94 15.85
C PHE A 214 1.08 27.13 17.15
N LYS A 215 1.35 25.83 17.10
CA LYS A 215 1.49 24.99 18.29
C LYS A 215 2.65 25.48 19.17
N SER A 216 3.81 25.74 18.57
CA SER A 216 4.99 26.30 19.25
C SER A 216 4.70 27.67 19.88
N LEU A 217 4.10 28.58 19.11
CA LEU A 217 3.77 29.93 19.59
C LEU A 217 2.78 29.89 20.76
N LYS A 218 1.74 29.04 20.67
CA LYS A 218 0.76 28.83 21.73
C LYS A 218 1.39 28.27 23.00
N GLU A 219 2.23 27.23 22.89
CA GLU A 219 2.94 26.62 24.03
C GLU A 219 3.87 27.61 24.74
N LYS A 220 4.45 28.56 23.99
CA LYS A 220 5.29 29.65 24.51
C LYS A 220 4.50 30.86 25.03
N GLY A 221 3.17 30.87 24.90
CA GLY A 221 2.32 31.98 25.32
C GLY A 221 2.48 33.25 24.47
N VAL A 222 2.98 33.14 23.23
CA VAL A 222 3.11 34.27 22.31
C VAL A 222 1.74 34.59 21.72
N SER A 223 1.35 35.87 21.75
CA SER A 223 0.11 36.35 21.15
C SER A 223 0.28 37.72 20.50
N PHE A 224 -0.56 37.99 19.50
CA PHE A 224 -0.58 39.21 18.71
C PHE A 224 -2.00 39.78 18.66
N LYS A 225 -2.11 41.03 18.20
CA LYS A 225 -3.39 41.65 17.85
C LYS A 225 -3.28 42.21 16.43
N LEU A 226 -3.58 41.36 15.45
CA LEU A 226 -3.48 41.76 14.06
C LEU A 226 -4.57 42.76 13.65
N PRO A 227 -4.32 43.60 12.63
CA PRO A 227 -5.31 44.53 12.11
C PRO A 227 -6.61 43.84 11.65
N ALA A 228 -7.73 44.53 11.80
CA ALA A 228 -9.04 43.99 11.44
C ALA A 228 -9.08 43.62 9.94
N GLY A 229 -9.58 42.42 9.65
CA GLY A 229 -9.59 41.87 8.29
C GLY A 229 -8.36 41.04 7.93
N SER A 230 -7.39 40.89 8.83
CA SER A 230 -6.31 39.91 8.67
C SER A 230 -6.87 38.49 8.63
N GLN A 231 -6.33 37.67 7.74
CA GLN A 231 -6.83 36.32 7.45
C GLN A 231 -5.70 35.30 7.43
N VAL A 232 -6.04 34.05 7.76
CA VAL A 232 -5.18 32.88 7.59
C VAL A 232 -5.83 32.00 6.53
N ILE A 233 -5.09 31.67 5.47
CA ILE A 233 -5.54 30.71 4.46
C ILE A 233 -4.62 29.50 4.45
N HIS A 234 -5.20 28.31 4.44
CA HIS A 234 -4.40 27.09 4.45
C HIS A 234 -5.01 25.99 3.58
N ILE A 235 -4.16 25.03 3.18
CA ILE A 235 -4.51 23.99 2.22
C ILE A 235 -3.82 22.66 2.55
N GLY A 236 -4.60 21.57 2.63
CA GLY A 236 -4.13 20.17 2.73
C GLY A 236 -3.30 19.82 3.99
N GLY A 237 -3.16 18.54 4.34
CA GLY A 237 -2.37 18.13 5.53
C GLY A 237 -3.18 17.84 6.80
N TRP A 238 -4.45 17.46 6.69
CA TRP A 238 -5.29 17.14 7.86
C TRP A 238 -4.95 15.77 8.49
N LYS A 239 -4.44 14.80 7.73
CA LYS A 239 -4.35 13.39 8.15
C LYS A 239 -3.54 13.16 9.41
N LYS A 240 -2.38 13.83 9.57
CA LYS A 240 -1.56 13.69 10.79
C LYS A 240 -2.13 14.45 11.99
N LEU A 241 -2.76 15.60 11.76
CA LEU A 241 -3.41 16.35 12.84
C LEU A 241 -4.57 15.57 13.46
N GLU A 242 -5.34 14.85 12.65
CA GLU A 242 -6.38 13.93 13.12
C GLU A 242 -5.80 12.83 14.03
N SER A 243 -4.63 12.27 13.67
CA SER A 243 -3.93 11.30 14.52
C SER A 243 -3.41 11.88 15.85
N GLU A 244 -3.12 13.19 15.86
CA GLU A 244 -2.80 13.95 17.07
C GLU A 244 -4.05 14.48 17.80
N LYS A 245 -5.26 14.06 17.37
CA LYS A 245 -6.56 14.51 17.91
C LYS A 245 -6.80 16.02 17.83
N VAL A 246 -6.20 16.68 16.83
CA VAL A 246 -6.45 18.09 16.52
C VAL A 246 -7.52 18.16 15.45
N ASP A 247 -8.74 18.51 15.86
CA ASP A 247 -9.84 18.75 14.92
C ASP A 247 -9.81 20.18 14.35
N LYS A 248 -10.62 20.41 13.32
CA LYS A 248 -10.68 21.70 12.61
C LYS A 248 -11.09 22.87 13.50
N LYS A 249 -11.95 22.62 14.48
CA LYS A 249 -12.39 23.63 15.43
C LYS A 249 -11.24 24.07 16.33
N THR A 250 -10.50 23.11 16.88
CA THR A 250 -9.32 23.34 17.72
C THR A 250 -8.24 24.08 16.93
N PHE A 251 -7.97 23.63 15.71
CA PHE A 251 -7.03 24.29 14.80
C PHE A 251 -7.36 25.78 14.60
N ASN A 252 -8.61 26.09 14.22
CA ASN A 252 -9.03 27.47 13.97
C ASN A 252 -8.97 28.33 15.24
N GLN A 253 -9.38 27.78 16.39
CA GLN A 253 -9.37 28.47 17.67
C GLN A 253 -7.95 28.81 18.15
N ASP A 254 -7.02 27.87 18.03
CA ASP A 254 -5.64 28.04 18.47
C ASP A 254 -4.91 29.10 17.66
N ILE A 255 -5.04 29.05 16.34
CA ILE A 255 -4.47 30.06 15.44
C ILE A 255 -5.10 31.44 15.70
N ALA A 256 -6.42 31.49 15.83
CA ALA A 256 -7.13 32.73 16.11
C ALA A 256 -6.72 33.35 17.45
N HIS A 257 -6.52 32.53 18.47
CA HIS A 257 -6.06 32.95 19.79
C HIS A 257 -4.65 33.56 19.73
N VAL A 258 -3.71 32.89 19.04
CA VAL A 258 -2.34 33.41 18.89
C VAL A 258 -2.32 34.74 18.11
N LEU A 259 -3.16 34.89 17.08
CA LEU A 259 -3.11 36.06 16.20
C LEU A 259 -4.04 37.22 16.61
N GLY A 260 -4.94 37.00 17.57
CA GLY A 260 -5.96 37.98 17.96
C GLY A 260 -6.97 38.29 16.85
N ILE A 261 -7.33 37.29 16.04
CA ILE A 261 -8.33 37.39 14.96
C ILE A 261 -9.57 36.54 15.27
N SER A 262 -10.63 36.66 14.46
CA SER A 262 -11.77 35.74 14.53
C SER A 262 -11.39 34.34 14.00
N PRO A 263 -11.86 33.24 14.61
CA PRO A 263 -11.75 31.90 14.03
C PRO A 263 -12.36 31.78 12.62
N ASP A 264 -13.33 32.63 12.28
CA ASP A 264 -13.93 32.71 10.92
C ASP A 264 -12.93 33.22 9.86
N ASN A 265 -11.83 33.85 10.29
CA ASN A 265 -10.78 34.33 9.41
C ASN A 265 -9.68 33.28 9.20
N VAL A 266 -9.81 32.07 9.78
CA VAL A 266 -8.95 30.91 9.50
C VAL A 266 -9.66 30.00 8.51
N ILE A 267 -9.23 30.06 7.25
CA ILE A 267 -9.97 29.58 6.09
C ILE A 267 -9.24 28.41 5.45
N ASP A 268 -9.85 27.25 5.56
CA ASP A 268 -9.41 26.02 4.91
C ASP A 268 -9.85 26.00 3.43
N ILE A 269 -8.91 25.74 2.53
CA ILE A 269 -9.15 25.68 1.10
C ILE A 269 -8.94 24.25 0.61
N TYR A 270 -9.97 23.70 -0.02
CA TYR A 270 -9.86 22.42 -0.73
C TYR A 270 -9.55 22.65 -2.20
N GLY A 271 -8.69 21.80 -2.75
CA GLY A 271 -8.29 21.78 -4.15
C GLY A 271 -7.28 20.65 -4.36
N PHE A 272 -7.20 20.13 -5.59
CA PHE A 272 -6.34 19.01 -5.95
C PHE A 272 -5.72 19.19 -7.34
N THR A 273 -4.67 18.44 -7.63
CA THR A 273 -3.78 18.68 -8.79
C THR A 273 -4.51 18.49 -10.11
N GLU A 274 -5.34 17.46 -10.18
CA GLU A 274 -6.07 17.00 -11.36
C GLU A 274 -7.16 18.00 -11.80
N GLN A 275 -7.56 18.90 -10.91
CA GLN A 275 -8.40 20.06 -11.22
C GLN A 275 -7.83 21.37 -10.66
N MET A 276 -6.52 21.58 -10.84
CA MET A 276 -5.85 22.78 -10.35
C MET A 276 -6.56 24.07 -10.81
N GLY A 277 -6.58 25.08 -9.94
CA GLY A 277 -7.23 26.39 -10.20
C GLY A 277 -8.66 26.47 -9.67
N LEU A 278 -9.32 25.33 -9.43
CA LEU A 278 -10.58 25.28 -8.69
C LEU A 278 -10.28 25.20 -7.20
N ASN A 279 -10.62 26.26 -6.47
CA ASN A 279 -10.43 26.35 -5.03
C ASN A 279 -11.77 26.44 -4.35
N TYR A 280 -11.92 25.72 -3.25
CA TYR A 280 -13.15 25.66 -2.46
C TYR A 280 -12.85 26.11 -1.03
N PRO A 281 -12.87 27.43 -0.77
CA PRO A 281 -12.67 27.97 0.56
C PRO A 281 -13.87 27.68 1.45
N ASP A 282 -13.61 27.48 2.73
CA ASP A 282 -14.65 27.43 3.75
C ASP A 282 -15.46 28.73 3.81
N CYS A 283 -16.77 28.59 3.98
CA CYS A 283 -17.60 29.65 4.53
C CYS A 283 -17.62 29.57 6.07
N LYS A 284 -18.22 30.58 6.70
CA LYS A 284 -18.38 30.67 8.17
C LYS A 284 -19.11 29.49 8.81
N ALA A 285 -19.90 28.74 8.04
CA ALA A 285 -20.60 27.55 8.49
C ALA A 285 -19.77 26.25 8.34
N GLY A 286 -18.51 26.36 7.92
CA GLY A 286 -17.61 25.21 7.66
C GLY A 286 -17.97 24.41 6.41
N TRP A 287 -18.80 24.97 5.52
CA TRP A 287 -19.15 24.39 4.22
C TRP A 287 -18.31 24.98 3.11
N LYS A 288 -18.07 24.19 2.07
CA LYS A 288 -17.41 24.63 0.83
C LYS A 288 -18.46 24.78 -0.26
N HIS A 289 -18.61 25.98 -0.79
CA HIS A 289 -19.65 26.26 -1.79
C HIS A 289 -19.18 25.91 -3.19
N VAL A 290 -20.03 25.22 -3.94
CA VAL A 290 -19.78 24.89 -5.35
C VAL A 290 -20.04 26.15 -6.18
N HIS A 291 -19.00 26.64 -6.84
CA HIS A 291 -19.08 27.82 -7.70
C HIS A 291 -19.51 27.46 -9.13
N ALA A 292 -19.85 28.46 -9.95
CA ALA A 292 -20.31 28.34 -11.33
C ALA A 292 -19.39 27.53 -12.25
N TYR A 293 -18.10 27.40 -11.91
CA TYR A 293 -17.09 26.72 -12.71
C TYR A 293 -16.98 25.21 -12.44
N SER A 294 -17.76 24.66 -11.51
CA SER A 294 -17.71 23.22 -11.20
C SER A 294 -19.06 22.67 -10.74
N ASP A 295 -19.15 21.35 -10.68
CA ASP A 295 -20.20 20.62 -9.97
C ASP A 295 -19.59 19.52 -9.10
N VAL A 296 -20.32 19.07 -8.09
CA VAL A 296 -19.91 18.02 -7.14
C VAL A 296 -21.02 16.97 -7.03
N ILE A 297 -20.62 15.71 -7.09
CA ILE A 297 -21.47 14.52 -6.95
C ILE A 297 -20.87 13.65 -5.84
N ILE A 298 -21.73 13.05 -5.01
CA ILE A 298 -21.32 12.05 -4.02
C ILE A 298 -21.60 10.67 -4.59
N ARG A 299 -20.62 9.77 -4.53
CA ARG A 299 -20.72 8.40 -5.05
C ARG A 299 -20.61 7.38 -3.93
N ASP A 300 -21.44 6.34 -3.95
CA ASP A 300 -21.39 5.26 -2.98
C ASP A 300 -20.05 4.51 -3.10
N GLU A 301 -19.38 4.25 -1.98
CA GLU A 301 -18.07 3.58 -1.97
C GLU A 301 -18.12 2.15 -2.52
N ALA A 302 -19.26 1.47 -2.39
CA ALA A 302 -19.40 0.07 -2.74
C ALA A 302 -19.65 -0.14 -4.23
N ASP A 303 -20.44 0.72 -4.88
CA ASP A 303 -20.87 0.52 -6.27
C ASP A 303 -20.70 1.74 -7.21
N LEU A 304 -20.33 2.91 -6.68
CA LEU A 304 -20.20 4.18 -7.40
C LEU A 304 -21.52 4.73 -7.96
N SER A 305 -22.67 4.32 -7.42
CA SER A 305 -23.95 4.98 -7.69
C SER A 305 -24.00 6.38 -7.06
N PRO A 306 -24.72 7.35 -7.67
CA PRO A 306 -24.86 8.68 -7.07
C PRO A 306 -25.68 8.61 -5.78
N CYS A 307 -25.18 9.27 -4.73
CA CYS A 307 -25.86 9.37 -3.43
C CYS A 307 -26.78 10.59 -3.37
N PRO A 308 -27.90 10.52 -2.64
CA PRO A 308 -28.73 11.69 -2.35
C PRO A 308 -28.03 12.65 -1.38
N ASN A 309 -28.54 13.88 -1.29
CA ASN A 309 -28.05 14.90 -0.34
C ASN A 309 -28.05 14.36 1.11
N GLY A 310 -27.06 14.77 1.89
CA GLY A 310 -26.89 14.36 3.28
C GLY A 310 -26.22 13.00 3.48
N VAL A 311 -26.03 12.20 2.43
CA VAL A 311 -25.31 10.91 2.49
C VAL A 311 -23.81 11.12 2.27
N VAL A 312 -23.00 10.42 3.05
CA VAL A 312 -21.53 10.43 2.93
C VAL A 312 -21.09 9.41 1.88
N GLY A 313 -20.19 9.82 1.00
CA GLY A 313 -19.58 8.95 -0.03
C GLY A 313 -18.36 9.60 -0.67
N LEU A 314 -17.84 9.01 -1.74
CA LEU A 314 -16.70 9.54 -2.49
C LEU A 314 -17.06 10.84 -3.22
N LEU A 315 -16.16 11.82 -3.18
CA LEU A 315 -16.33 13.08 -3.88
C LEU A 315 -15.92 12.95 -5.36
N GLU A 316 -16.85 13.24 -6.25
CA GLU A 316 -16.64 13.39 -7.68
C GLU A 316 -16.80 14.87 -8.08
N PHE A 317 -15.82 15.39 -8.82
CA PHE A 317 -15.80 16.78 -9.27
C PHE A 317 -15.89 16.89 -10.79
N VAL A 318 -16.79 17.76 -11.23
CA VAL A 318 -17.06 18.03 -12.65
C VAL A 318 -16.66 19.46 -12.98
N SER A 319 -15.96 19.70 -14.08
CA SER A 319 -15.49 21.03 -14.50
C SER A 319 -15.24 21.14 -16.01
N PRO A 320 -15.65 22.24 -16.66
CA PRO A 320 -15.36 22.50 -18.07
C PRO A 320 -14.02 23.23 -18.30
N LEU A 321 -13.14 23.32 -17.30
CA LEU A 321 -11.93 24.15 -17.41
C LEU A 321 -10.77 23.49 -18.13
N GLN A 322 -10.61 22.18 -17.94
CA GLN A 322 -9.48 21.40 -18.45
C GLN A 322 -9.63 21.22 -19.96
N HIS A 323 -8.58 21.58 -20.71
CA HIS A 323 -8.53 21.48 -22.18
C HIS A 323 -7.36 20.63 -22.66
N SER A 324 -6.20 20.71 -22.00
CA SER A 324 -5.00 19.98 -22.42
C SER A 324 -4.97 18.50 -22.01
N TYR A 325 -5.86 18.08 -21.11
CA TYR A 325 -5.99 16.70 -20.62
C TYR A 325 -7.43 16.49 -20.10
N PRO A 326 -7.96 15.24 -20.08
CA PRO A 326 -9.33 14.93 -19.70
C PRO A 326 -9.55 14.97 -18.18
N GLY A 327 -9.24 16.10 -17.53
CA GLY A 327 -9.43 16.30 -16.08
C GLY A 327 -10.82 16.82 -15.70
N ASN A 328 -11.81 16.69 -16.59
CA ASN A 328 -13.11 17.35 -16.47
C ASN A 328 -14.07 16.63 -15.52
N VAL A 329 -13.98 15.31 -15.40
CA VAL A 329 -14.81 14.49 -14.51
C VAL A 329 -13.88 13.59 -13.71
N VAL A 330 -13.65 13.93 -12.44
CA VAL A 330 -12.64 13.27 -11.61
C VAL A 330 -13.27 12.71 -10.35
N LEU A 331 -13.14 11.39 -10.15
CA LEU A 331 -13.51 10.72 -8.90
C LEU A 331 -12.30 10.72 -7.95
N THR A 332 -12.47 11.31 -6.77
CA THR A 332 -11.41 11.37 -5.75
C THR A 332 -11.53 10.20 -4.77
N ASP A 333 -10.46 9.98 -3.99
CA ASP A 333 -10.50 9.05 -2.86
C ASP A 333 -11.04 9.72 -1.58
N ASP A 334 -11.42 11.01 -1.64
CA ASP A 334 -11.86 11.80 -0.50
C ASP A 334 -13.36 11.57 -0.23
N LEU A 335 -13.72 11.40 1.05
CA LEU A 335 -15.09 11.22 1.48
C LEU A 335 -15.71 12.58 1.81
N GLY A 336 -16.95 12.77 1.37
CA GLY A 336 -17.68 14.01 1.61
C GLY A 336 -19.19 13.82 1.61
N VAL A 337 -19.87 14.90 1.92
CA VAL A 337 -21.33 15.02 1.88
C VAL A 337 -21.71 16.30 1.15
N VAL A 338 -22.79 16.26 0.36
CA VAL A 338 -23.35 17.41 -0.35
C VAL A 338 -24.71 17.81 0.24
N GLU A 339 -24.98 19.11 0.23
CA GLU A 339 -26.26 19.74 0.52
C GLU A 339 -26.55 20.84 -0.50
N ASP A 340 -27.82 21.14 -0.78
CA ASP A 340 -28.26 22.22 -1.68
C ASP A 340 -29.21 23.23 -1.04
N SER A 341 -29.56 23.00 0.23
CA SER A 341 -30.32 23.92 1.07
C SER A 341 -29.59 25.25 1.29
N VAL A 342 -30.35 26.30 1.61
CA VAL A 342 -29.80 27.62 1.95
C VAL A 342 -28.81 27.47 3.10
N CYS A 343 -27.59 27.94 2.87
CA CYS A 343 -26.52 27.84 3.86
C CYS A 343 -26.71 28.83 5.00
N GLU A 344 -26.23 28.47 6.18
CA GLU A 344 -26.22 29.33 7.36
C GLU A 344 -25.39 30.59 7.14
N CYS A 345 -24.48 30.59 6.15
CA CYS A 345 -23.75 31.79 5.72
C CYS A 345 -24.56 32.72 4.77
N GLY A 346 -25.80 32.33 4.43
CA GLY A 346 -26.72 33.07 3.56
C GLY A 346 -26.58 32.78 2.07
N ARG A 347 -25.57 31.98 1.65
CA ARG A 347 -25.40 31.58 0.24
C ARG A 347 -26.38 30.46 -0.14
N VAL A 348 -26.90 30.54 -1.36
CA VAL A 348 -27.79 29.53 -1.96
C VAL A 348 -26.99 28.69 -2.97
N GLY A 349 -27.38 27.43 -3.14
CA GLY A 349 -26.80 26.51 -4.11
C GLY A 349 -26.00 25.38 -3.45
N LYS A 350 -25.50 24.47 -4.29
CA LYS A 350 -24.81 23.26 -3.85
C LYS A 350 -23.56 23.59 -3.02
N ARG A 351 -23.35 22.83 -1.95
CA ARG A 351 -22.21 22.93 -1.03
C ARG A 351 -21.81 21.54 -0.56
N PHE A 352 -20.55 21.38 -0.15
CA PHE A 352 -20.04 20.11 0.35
C PHE A 352 -19.13 20.28 1.56
N LYS A 353 -18.95 19.18 2.30
CA LYS A 353 -17.94 19.02 3.36
C LYS A 353 -17.06 17.83 3.02
N VAL A 354 -15.77 17.96 3.31
CA VAL A 354 -14.83 16.84 3.31
C VAL A 354 -14.85 16.23 4.71
N ILE A 355 -15.17 14.96 4.79
CA ILE A 355 -15.30 14.19 6.04
C ILE A 355 -14.01 13.42 6.34
N GLY A 356 -13.29 12.99 5.30
CA GLY A 356 -12.06 12.23 5.44
C GLY A 356 -11.61 11.65 4.10
N ARG A 357 -10.95 10.51 4.14
CA ARG A 357 -10.50 9.77 2.95
C ARG A 357 -10.83 8.29 3.09
N ALA A 358 -11.11 7.61 1.97
CA ALA A 358 -11.41 6.19 1.94
C ALA A 358 -10.29 5.35 2.60
N LYS A 359 -10.66 4.24 3.26
CA LYS A 359 -9.71 3.34 3.94
C LYS A 359 -8.71 2.73 2.94
N LYS A 360 -7.44 2.59 3.37
CA LYS A 360 -6.30 2.12 2.55
C LYS A 360 -5.93 3.03 1.36
N ALA A 361 -6.55 4.20 1.21
CA ALA A 361 -6.12 5.17 0.23
C ALA A 361 -4.74 5.75 0.57
N GLU A 362 -3.99 6.06 -0.48
CA GLU A 362 -2.63 6.58 -0.38
C GLU A 362 -2.61 7.98 0.26
N VAL A 363 -1.51 8.31 0.96
CA VAL A 363 -1.27 9.68 1.41
C VAL A 363 -0.96 10.54 0.18
N ARG A 364 -1.76 11.60 -0.04
CA ARG A 364 -1.63 12.50 -1.19
C ARG A 364 -1.98 13.92 -0.78
N GLY A 365 -1.30 14.89 -1.39
CA GLY A 365 -1.44 16.31 -1.09
C GLY A 365 -0.13 16.87 -0.53
N CYS A 366 0.22 18.08 -0.95
CA CYS A 366 1.47 18.72 -0.54
C CYS A 366 1.58 18.85 0.99
N GLY A 367 0.49 19.14 1.70
CA GLY A 367 0.49 19.20 3.17
C GLY A 367 0.70 17.85 3.86
N ASP A 368 0.11 16.76 3.33
CA ASP A 368 0.22 15.44 3.94
C ASP A 368 1.59 14.79 3.71
N VAL A 369 2.21 14.99 2.55
CA VAL A 369 3.59 14.53 2.28
C VAL A 369 4.60 15.23 3.18
N MET A 370 4.40 16.53 3.45
CA MET A 370 5.30 17.32 4.29
C MET A 370 5.33 16.88 5.74
N SER A 371 4.21 16.34 6.20
CA SER A 371 4.10 15.80 7.54
C SER A 371 5.15 14.72 7.83
N GLU A 372 5.63 13.96 6.83
CA GLU A 372 6.70 12.96 6.96
C GLU A 372 8.10 13.57 7.07
N LYS A 373 8.35 14.71 6.41
CA LYS A 373 9.65 15.42 6.44
C LYS A 373 9.85 16.29 7.69
N VAL A 374 8.75 16.79 8.28
CA VAL A 374 8.79 17.63 9.49
C VAL A 374 9.04 16.79 10.75
N THR A 375 8.58 15.54 10.78
CA THR A 375 8.95 14.61 11.85
C THR A 375 10.40 14.17 11.67
N LYS A 376 11.31 14.64 12.53
CA LYS A 376 12.66 14.08 12.64
C LYS A 376 12.55 12.55 12.70
N LYS A 377 13.19 11.82 11.77
CA LYS A 377 13.61 10.44 12.09
C LYS A 377 14.35 10.53 13.42
N PRO A 378 14.05 9.69 14.43
CA PRO A 378 14.68 9.81 15.74
C PRO A 378 16.20 9.70 15.57
N THR A 379 16.87 10.85 15.50
CA THR A 379 18.30 10.93 15.67
C THR A 379 18.56 10.70 17.14
N SER A 380 19.27 9.61 17.40
CA SER A 380 19.81 9.16 18.68
C SER A 380 19.68 10.13 19.86
N LYS A 381 19.05 9.59 20.92
CA LYS A 381 19.18 9.92 22.35
C LYS A 381 18.55 11.23 22.84
N GLN A 382 17.27 11.13 23.20
CA GLN A 382 16.80 11.43 24.56
C GLN A 382 15.51 10.63 24.78
N SER A 383 15.65 9.46 25.43
CA SER A 383 14.53 8.59 25.77
C SER A 383 13.77 9.19 26.96
N ALA A 384 12.62 9.80 26.71
CA ALA A 384 11.51 9.53 27.60
C ALA A 384 11.27 8.02 27.49
N GLU A 385 11.43 7.28 28.59
CA GLU A 385 11.26 5.83 28.58
C GLU A 385 9.83 5.49 28.14
N GLN A 386 9.67 5.08 26.88
CA GLN A 386 8.43 4.45 26.45
C GLN A 386 8.25 3.20 27.30
N ALA A 387 7.08 3.08 27.92
CA ALA A 387 6.69 1.88 28.65
C ALA A 387 6.82 0.66 27.71
N GLU A 388 7.53 -0.35 28.18
CA GLU A 388 7.66 -1.61 27.46
C GLU A 388 6.29 -2.28 27.36
N HIS A 389 5.98 -2.86 26.19
CA HIS A 389 4.73 -3.57 25.98
C HIS A 389 4.96 -4.83 25.13
N MET A 390 4.57 -5.97 25.67
CA MET A 390 4.59 -7.27 24.99
C MET A 390 3.35 -8.06 25.42
N VAL A 391 2.71 -8.71 24.47
CA VAL A 391 1.63 -9.67 24.70
C VAL A 391 2.20 -11.07 24.56
N VAL A 392 1.90 -11.95 25.52
CA VAL A 392 2.31 -13.35 25.50
C VAL A 392 1.08 -14.21 25.23
N TYR A 393 1.07 -14.90 24.09
CA TYR A 393 -0.02 -15.81 23.72
C TYR A 393 0.23 -17.24 24.14
N HIS A 394 1.50 -17.65 24.20
CA HIS A 394 1.94 -18.94 24.72
C HIS A 394 3.30 -18.79 25.38
N ALA A 395 3.42 -19.29 26.61
CA ALA A 395 4.68 -19.36 27.33
C ALA A 395 4.92 -20.78 27.87
N PRO A 396 6.16 -21.28 27.83
CA PRO A 396 6.52 -22.58 28.39
C PRO A 396 6.71 -22.53 29.91
N VAL A 397 6.51 -21.37 30.53
CA VAL A 397 6.69 -21.11 31.96
C VAL A 397 5.60 -20.21 32.49
N ASP A 398 5.28 -20.36 33.77
CA ASP A 398 4.47 -19.39 34.49
C ASP A 398 5.23 -18.07 34.61
N LEU A 399 4.60 -17.01 34.11
CA LEU A 399 5.16 -15.66 34.15
C LEU A 399 4.55 -14.88 35.31
N ASN A 400 5.40 -14.18 36.06
CA ASN A 400 4.93 -13.27 37.08
C ASN A 400 4.37 -12.00 36.44
N ALA A 401 3.09 -11.70 36.68
CA ALA A 401 2.42 -10.53 36.13
C ALA A 401 3.03 -9.19 36.60
N ALA A 402 3.82 -9.21 37.68
CA ALA A 402 4.54 -8.03 38.18
C ALA A 402 5.87 -7.77 37.44
N ASP A 403 6.41 -8.76 36.72
CA ASP A 403 7.66 -8.62 35.98
C ASP A 403 7.46 -7.73 34.75
N SER A 404 8.46 -6.92 34.42
CA SER A 404 8.48 -6.14 33.18
C SER A 404 8.48 -7.06 31.94
N PRO A 405 8.01 -6.59 30.77
CA PRO A 405 8.06 -7.36 29.53
C PRO A 405 9.46 -7.91 29.19
N SER A 406 10.53 -7.14 29.44
CA SER A 406 11.90 -7.62 29.30
C SER A 406 12.26 -8.77 30.25
N GLU A 407 11.81 -8.72 31.51
CA GLU A 407 12.05 -9.77 32.49
C GLU A 407 11.29 -11.05 32.13
N GLN A 408 10.01 -10.92 31.73
CA GLN A 408 9.21 -12.03 31.21
C GLN A 408 9.88 -12.68 29.98
N LEU A 409 10.36 -11.87 29.03
CA LEU A 409 11.07 -12.38 27.85
C LEU A 409 12.36 -13.13 28.24
N ASN A 410 13.11 -12.64 29.22
CA ASN A 410 14.31 -13.33 29.72
C ASN A 410 13.97 -14.69 30.36
N ALA A 411 12.89 -14.76 31.14
CA ALA A 411 12.42 -16.00 31.76
C ALA A 411 12.04 -17.04 30.68
N ILE A 412 11.28 -16.62 29.66
CA ILE A 412 10.95 -17.46 28.51
C ILE A 412 12.22 -17.98 27.84
N LEU A 413 13.15 -17.09 27.47
CA LEU A 413 14.38 -17.45 26.75
C LEU A 413 15.28 -18.39 27.57
N ALA A 414 15.35 -18.21 28.89
CA ALA A 414 16.09 -19.10 29.79
C ALA A 414 15.50 -20.52 29.79
N HIS A 415 14.17 -20.63 29.87
CA HIS A 415 13.50 -21.92 29.83
C HIS A 415 13.64 -22.61 28.47
N LEU A 416 13.49 -21.87 27.37
CA LEU A 416 13.66 -22.41 26.01
C LEU A 416 15.07 -23.00 25.82
N LYS A 417 16.12 -22.36 26.34
CA LYS A 417 17.49 -22.90 26.31
C LYS A 417 17.62 -24.24 27.04
N LEU A 418 16.91 -24.42 28.16
CA LEU A 418 16.89 -25.67 28.90
C LEU A 418 16.15 -26.76 28.11
N LYS A 419 14.93 -26.45 27.63
CA LYS A 419 14.09 -27.41 26.90
C LYS A 419 14.61 -27.77 25.51
N GLN A 420 15.44 -26.92 24.92
CA GLN A 420 16.18 -27.25 23.71
C GLN A 420 17.05 -28.51 23.90
N GLN A 421 17.67 -28.69 25.07
CA GLN A 421 18.48 -29.88 25.35
C GLN A 421 17.63 -31.15 25.45
N TRP A 422 16.40 -31.04 25.96
CA TRP A 422 15.44 -32.14 25.96
C TRP A 422 15.03 -32.49 24.52
N LEU A 423 14.70 -31.48 23.71
CA LEU A 423 14.28 -31.67 22.32
C LEU A 423 15.38 -32.33 21.47
N ALA A 424 16.64 -31.95 21.69
CA ALA A 424 17.81 -32.53 21.02
C ALA A 424 17.95 -34.05 21.22
N LYS A 425 17.40 -34.60 22.31
CA LYS A 425 17.46 -36.03 22.65
C LYS A 425 16.27 -36.83 22.12
N GLN A 426 15.22 -36.16 21.60
CA GLN A 426 14.03 -36.84 21.10
C GLN A 426 14.33 -37.51 19.75
N PRO A 427 13.86 -38.75 19.50
CA PRO A 427 13.97 -39.38 18.19
C PRO A 427 13.19 -38.60 17.13
N ALA A 428 13.77 -38.39 15.94
CA ALA A 428 13.11 -37.64 14.88
C ALA A 428 11.75 -38.24 14.47
N GLU A 429 11.64 -39.58 14.42
CA GLU A 429 10.39 -40.28 14.11
C GLU A 429 9.32 -40.13 15.20
N ALA A 430 9.71 -39.89 16.46
CA ALA A 430 8.74 -39.60 17.53
C ALA A 430 8.11 -38.22 17.32
N ILE A 431 8.93 -37.21 17.01
CA ILE A 431 8.46 -35.85 16.69
C ILE A 431 7.53 -35.90 15.47
N LEU A 432 7.91 -36.60 14.39
CA LEU A 432 7.08 -36.75 13.19
C LEU A 432 5.71 -37.37 13.48
N GLY A 433 5.66 -38.45 14.28
CA GLY A 433 4.40 -39.08 14.65
C GLY A 433 3.52 -38.23 15.57
N LEU A 434 4.13 -37.40 16.41
CA LEU A 434 3.39 -36.42 17.22
C LEU A 434 2.74 -35.35 16.34
N PHE A 435 3.45 -34.81 15.34
CA PHE A 435 2.86 -33.92 14.33
C PHE A 435 1.74 -34.60 13.53
N ASP A 436 1.91 -35.88 13.17
CA ASP A 436 0.86 -36.66 12.50
C ASP A 436 -0.41 -36.80 13.34
N THR A 437 -0.24 -36.92 14.65
CA THR A 437 -1.35 -37.00 15.59
C THR A 437 -2.05 -35.64 15.71
N ALA A 438 -1.28 -34.57 15.91
CA ALA A 438 -1.82 -33.20 15.99
C ALA A 438 -2.56 -32.80 14.70
N ARG A 439 -1.96 -33.00 13.52
CA ARG A 439 -2.55 -32.54 12.25
C ARG A 439 -3.90 -33.18 11.93
N LYS A 440 -4.14 -34.42 12.39
CA LYS A 440 -5.42 -35.11 12.18
C LYS A 440 -6.56 -34.44 12.94
N THR A 441 -6.26 -33.75 14.03
CA THR A 441 -7.26 -33.01 14.82
C THR A 441 -7.61 -31.64 14.24
N TRP A 442 -6.74 -31.08 13.38
CA TRP A 442 -6.91 -29.71 12.88
C TRP A 442 -8.18 -29.53 12.05
N ALA A 443 -8.55 -30.55 11.26
CA ALA A 443 -9.75 -30.49 10.42
C ALA A 443 -11.05 -30.48 11.24
N GLU A 444 -11.01 -31.02 12.47
CA GLU A 444 -12.16 -31.19 13.36
C GLU A 444 -12.28 -30.07 14.40
N ASN A 445 -11.26 -29.22 14.54
CA ASN A 445 -11.24 -28.12 15.52
C ASN A 445 -12.01 -26.88 14.98
N PRO A 446 -13.16 -26.50 15.58
CA PRO A 446 -13.97 -25.38 15.11
C PRO A 446 -13.26 -24.02 15.19
N GLU A 447 -12.32 -23.84 16.12
CA GLU A 447 -11.55 -22.60 16.25
C GLU A 447 -10.62 -22.36 15.06
N LEU A 448 -10.32 -23.40 14.27
CA LEU A 448 -9.51 -23.32 13.07
C LEU A 448 -10.34 -23.17 11.77
N ASP A 449 -11.67 -23.23 11.85
CA ASP A 449 -12.57 -23.09 10.70
C ASP A 449 -12.32 -21.80 9.87
N PRO A 450 -12.05 -20.62 10.48
CA PRO A 450 -11.72 -19.42 9.73
C PRO A 450 -10.50 -19.55 8.81
N TYR A 451 -9.57 -20.47 9.15
CA TYR A 451 -8.32 -20.69 8.44
C TYR A 451 -8.39 -21.85 7.42
N ARG A 452 -9.52 -22.57 7.36
CA ARG A 452 -9.68 -23.79 6.54
C ARG A 452 -9.29 -23.55 5.08
N HIS A 453 -9.76 -22.44 4.50
CA HIS A 453 -9.53 -22.09 3.10
C HIS A 453 -8.36 -21.12 2.87
N THR A 454 -7.80 -20.53 3.94
CA THR A 454 -6.67 -19.59 3.86
C THR A 454 -5.32 -20.22 4.20
N GLY A 455 -5.29 -21.54 4.46
CA GLY A 455 -4.05 -22.31 4.44
C GLY A 455 -4.01 -23.56 5.31
N LEU A 456 -5.01 -23.77 6.18
CA LEU A 456 -5.01 -24.90 7.11
C LEU A 456 -5.01 -26.26 6.40
N ASN A 457 -5.88 -26.47 5.41
CA ASN A 457 -5.93 -27.74 4.67
C ASN A 457 -4.59 -28.02 3.98
N PHE A 458 -4.02 -26.99 3.35
CA PHE A 458 -2.70 -27.10 2.73
C PHE A 458 -1.61 -27.44 3.77
N LEU A 459 -1.63 -26.80 4.94
CA LEU A 459 -0.67 -27.07 6.02
C LEU A 459 -0.83 -28.51 6.54
N ALA A 460 -2.05 -29.00 6.73
CA ALA A 460 -2.33 -30.36 7.17
C ALA A 460 -1.80 -31.42 6.19
N ASP A 461 -1.96 -31.18 4.89
CA ASP A 461 -1.41 -32.03 3.83
C ASP A 461 0.12 -31.91 3.73
N TRP A 462 0.66 -30.71 3.95
CA TRP A 462 2.10 -30.48 3.93
C TRP A 462 2.82 -31.15 5.12
N CYS A 463 2.16 -31.20 6.28
CA CYS A 463 2.64 -31.89 7.48
C CYS A 463 2.48 -33.42 7.44
N GLU A 464 2.08 -34.01 6.30
CA GLU A 464 2.01 -35.46 6.17
C GLU A 464 3.41 -36.11 6.40
N PRO A 465 3.52 -37.19 7.17
CA PRO A 465 4.82 -37.73 7.60
C PRO A 465 5.76 -38.12 6.47
N ASN A 466 5.28 -38.72 5.38
CA ASN A 466 6.15 -39.11 4.27
C ASN A 466 6.71 -37.88 3.55
N ARG A 467 5.89 -36.83 3.38
CA ARG A 467 6.36 -35.55 2.84
C ARG A 467 7.44 -34.92 3.74
N LEU A 468 7.23 -34.89 5.06
CA LEU A 468 8.22 -34.37 6.00
C LEU A 468 9.51 -35.21 6.04
N ARG A 469 9.41 -36.54 5.90
CA ARG A 469 10.58 -37.42 5.75
C ARG A 469 11.37 -37.11 4.48
N SER A 470 10.70 -36.96 3.34
CA SER A 470 11.35 -36.58 2.09
C SER A 470 12.03 -35.21 2.18
N LEU A 471 11.39 -34.25 2.84
CA LEU A 471 11.96 -32.94 3.11
C LEU A 471 13.24 -33.04 3.96
N LEU A 472 13.20 -33.81 5.05
CA LEU A 472 14.36 -34.04 5.92
C LEU A 472 15.50 -34.75 5.19
N ASP A 473 15.20 -35.81 4.42
CA ASP A 473 16.21 -36.52 3.65
C ASP A 473 16.84 -35.59 2.61
N SER A 474 16.04 -34.83 1.86
CA SER A 474 16.55 -33.88 0.87
C SER A 474 17.48 -32.83 1.49
N ALA A 475 17.08 -32.25 2.63
CA ALA A 475 17.86 -31.22 3.28
C ALA A 475 19.09 -31.74 4.05
N LEU A 476 19.11 -33.00 4.45
CA LEU A 476 20.16 -33.60 5.29
C LEU A 476 20.96 -34.67 4.52
N HIS A 477 21.45 -34.31 3.34
CA HIS A 477 22.33 -35.14 2.51
C HIS A 477 21.79 -36.56 2.22
N GLY A 478 20.48 -36.68 2.06
CA GLY A 478 19.78 -37.93 1.74
C GLY A 478 19.48 -38.83 2.94
N GLN A 479 19.81 -38.42 4.18
CA GLN A 479 19.62 -39.27 5.37
C GLN A 479 19.21 -38.47 6.61
N ARG A 480 17.92 -38.44 6.95
CA ARG A 480 17.45 -37.81 8.20
C ARG A 480 18.04 -38.41 9.49
N GLY A 481 18.60 -39.62 9.43
CA GLY A 481 19.24 -40.30 10.57
C GLY A 481 20.39 -39.52 11.20
N PHE A 482 20.97 -38.55 10.48
CA PHE A 482 21.95 -37.61 11.01
C PHE A 482 21.44 -36.79 12.20
N LEU A 483 20.13 -36.60 12.35
CA LEU A 483 19.55 -35.87 13.51
C LEU A 483 19.63 -36.67 14.81
N ASP A 484 19.67 -37.99 14.72
CA ASP A 484 19.63 -38.89 15.87
C ASP A 484 21.02 -39.41 16.21
N ASN A 485 21.82 -39.78 15.21
CA ASN A 485 23.07 -40.52 15.38
C ASN A 485 24.23 -39.98 14.53
N PHE A 486 25.45 -40.38 14.89
CA PHE A 486 26.59 -40.28 13.99
C PHE A 486 26.46 -41.33 12.88
N MET A 487 26.24 -40.89 11.64
CA MET A 487 26.11 -41.79 10.49
C MET A 487 27.41 -41.77 9.66
N PRO A 488 27.85 -42.92 9.12
CA PRO A 488 29.05 -43.00 8.30
C PRO A 488 28.99 -42.08 7.08
N ARG A 489 30.13 -41.45 6.77
CA ARG A 489 30.30 -40.70 5.51
C ARG A 489 30.54 -41.65 4.35
N LYS A 490 30.02 -41.30 3.17
CA LYS A 490 30.26 -42.07 1.93
C LYS A 490 31.61 -41.74 1.29
N ASP A 491 32.14 -40.55 1.54
CA ASP A 491 33.32 -40.00 0.88
C ASP A 491 34.62 -40.18 1.68
N ILE A 492 34.55 -40.37 3.01
CA ILE A 492 35.72 -40.56 3.88
C ILE A 492 35.54 -41.79 4.76
N SER A 493 36.37 -42.81 4.55
CA SER A 493 36.42 -44.01 5.40
C SER A 493 36.80 -43.63 6.84
N HIS A 494 36.21 -44.29 7.84
CA HIS A 494 36.40 -44.02 9.28
C HIS A 494 35.97 -42.63 9.78
N SER A 495 35.16 -41.90 9.01
CA SER A 495 34.53 -40.65 9.44
C SER A 495 33.01 -40.78 9.44
N SER A 496 32.37 -40.13 10.41
CA SER A 496 30.91 -40.06 10.54
C SER A 496 30.46 -38.63 10.79
N LEU A 497 29.23 -38.30 10.41
CA LEU A 497 28.62 -36.99 10.60
C LEU A 497 27.40 -37.09 11.49
N LYS A 498 27.10 -36.02 12.22
CA LYS A 498 25.85 -35.82 12.95
C LYS A 498 25.38 -34.38 12.74
N ALA A 499 24.08 -34.20 12.56
CA ALA A 499 23.42 -32.90 12.50
C ALA A 499 22.93 -32.54 13.91
N MET A 500 23.53 -31.52 14.52
CA MET A 500 23.13 -31.02 15.82
C MET A 500 22.27 -29.76 15.67
N PRO A 501 21.25 -29.54 16.50
CA PRO A 501 20.54 -28.25 16.53
C PRO A 501 21.48 -27.09 16.85
N ARG A 502 21.10 -25.89 16.39
CA ARG A 502 21.83 -24.65 16.68
C ARG A 502 21.47 -24.04 18.03
N GLY A 503 20.22 -24.17 18.47
CA GLY A 503 19.78 -23.67 19.77
C GLY A 503 18.38 -23.06 19.74
N VAL A 504 18.27 -21.78 20.10
CA VAL A 504 17.02 -21.01 20.11
C VAL A 504 16.83 -20.28 18.78
N VAL A 505 15.69 -20.48 18.14
CA VAL A 505 15.28 -19.80 16.91
C VAL A 505 14.28 -18.71 17.23
N SER A 506 14.60 -17.49 16.82
CA SER A 506 13.71 -16.33 16.92
C SER A 506 13.07 -16.06 15.56
N HIS A 507 11.74 -16.07 15.51
CA HIS A 507 10.96 -15.90 14.30
C HIS A 507 10.26 -14.53 14.28
N TRP A 508 10.39 -13.79 13.19
CA TRP A 508 9.56 -12.62 12.87
C TRP A 508 8.62 -13.01 11.73
N LEU A 509 7.33 -13.12 12.02
CA LEU A 509 6.33 -13.58 11.06
C LEU A 509 5.60 -12.40 10.40
N SER A 510 5.30 -12.55 9.10
CA SER A 510 4.46 -11.61 8.36
C SER A 510 2.97 -11.92 8.55
N GLY A 511 2.10 -10.93 8.34
CA GLY A 511 0.65 -11.07 8.49
C GLY A 511 -0.13 -11.39 7.20
N ASN A 512 0.54 -11.56 6.06
CA ASN A 512 -0.13 -11.70 4.75
C ASN A 512 -0.69 -13.10 4.46
N VAL A 513 -0.08 -14.15 5.00
CA VAL A 513 -0.58 -15.53 4.87
C VAL A 513 -0.69 -16.13 6.27
N PRO A 514 -1.91 -16.27 6.80
CA PRO A 514 -2.13 -16.98 8.06
C PRO A 514 -1.46 -18.34 8.01
N LEU A 515 -0.83 -18.76 9.11
CA LEU A 515 -0.18 -20.07 9.25
C LEU A 515 1.12 -20.29 8.47
N LEU A 516 1.62 -19.32 7.67
CA LEU A 516 2.93 -19.46 7.01
C LEU A 516 4.08 -19.68 8.01
N GLY A 517 3.97 -19.07 9.20
CA GLY A 517 4.92 -19.30 10.29
C GLY A 517 5.04 -20.76 10.72
N MET A 518 4.03 -21.60 10.46
CA MET A 518 4.09 -23.03 10.79
C MET A 518 5.10 -23.79 9.93
N PHE A 519 5.34 -23.42 8.67
CA PHE A 519 6.35 -24.10 7.85
C PHE A 519 7.75 -23.96 8.44
N ALA A 520 8.09 -22.75 8.89
CA ALA A 520 9.37 -22.48 9.55
C ALA A 520 9.44 -23.14 10.94
N LEU A 521 8.33 -23.09 11.70
CA LEU A 521 8.26 -23.71 13.02
C LEU A 521 8.43 -25.23 12.98
N VAL A 522 7.69 -25.92 12.10
CA VAL A 522 7.78 -27.39 11.93
C VAL A 522 9.20 -27.79 11.54
N GLN A 523 9.83 -27.11 10.57
CA GLN A 523 11.22 -27.38 10.19
C GLN A 523 12.19 -27.15 11.36
N SER A 524 11.99 -26.07 12.12
CA SER A 524 12.82 -25.75 13.29
C SER A 524 12.69 -26.80 14.41
N ILE A 525 11.49 -27.29 14.68
CA ILE A 525 11.23 -28.34 15.67
C ILE A 525 11.80 -29.68 15.19
N LEU A 526 11.63 -30.05 13.92
CA LEU A 526 12.17 -31.29 13.36
C LEU A 526 13.70 -31.30 13.35
N SER A 527 14.33 -30.13 13.19
CA SER A 527 15.79 -29.94 13.38
C SER A 527 16.20 -29.79 14.84
N LYS A 528 15.26 -29.97 15.79
CA LYS A 528 15.44 -30.04 17.25
C LYS A 528 15.85 -28.73 17.92
N ASN A 529 15.43 -27.60 17.35
CA ASN A 529 15.65 -26.29 17.93
C ASN A 529 14.43 -25.82 18.76
N ALA A 530 14.67 -25.06 19.82
CA ALA A 530 13.62 -24.38 20.58
C ALA A 530 13.22 -23.07 19.90
N ASN A 531 11.98 -22.61 20.06
CA ASN A 531 11.42 -21.57 19.21
C ASN A 531 10.77 -20.43 20.00
N ILE A 532 10.98 -19.19 19.56
CA ILE A 532 10.18 -18.07 20.02
C ILE A 532 9.69 -17.29 18.80
N LEU A 533 8.37 -17.11 18.70
CA LEU A 533 7.73 -16.52 17.54
C LEU A 533 7.14 -15.16 17.89
N LYS A 534 7.58 -14.12 17.18
CA LYS A 534 6.94 -12.80 17.14
C LYS A 534 5.90 -12.79 16.03
N VAL A 535 4.63 -12.85 16.41
CA VAL A 535 3.50 -12.79 15.47
C VAL A 535 3.22 -11.35 15.01
N SER A 536 2.41 -11.21 13.95
CA SER A 536 1.91 -9.91 13.53
C SER A 536 0.70 -9.48 14.37
N ALA A 537 0.33 -8.20 14.31
CA ALA A 537 -0.86 -7.71 15.02
C ALA A 537 -2.14 -8.35 14.47
N ASP A 538 -2.20 -8.49 13.14
CA ASP A 538 -3.36 -8.97 12.40
C ASP A 538 -3.52 -10.51 12.51
N GLU A 539 -2.42 -11.25 12.65
CA GLU A 539 -2.39 -12.72 12.65
C GLU A 539 -1.80 -13.30 13.94
N SER A 540 -2.43 -13.00 15.07
CA SER A 540 -1.96 -13.41 16.39
C SER A 540 -2.67 -14.64 16.99
N GLN A 541 -3.87 -14.96 16.53
CA GLN A 541 -4.73 -15.99 17.15
C GLN A 541 -4.55 -17.39 16.56
N ALA A 542 -4.19 -17.49 15.27
CA ALA A 542 -4.16 -18.77 14.56
C ALA A 542 -3.12 -19.76 15.13
N LEU A 543 -1.93 -19.26 15.45
CA LEU A 543 -0.82 -20.09 15.95
C LEU A 543 -1.09 -20.65 17.35
N PRO A 544 -1.52 -19.85 18.35
CA PRO A 544 -1.91 -20.39 19.67
C PRO A 544 -2.95 -21.50 19.59
N VAL A 545 -3.98 -21.35 18.75
CA VAL A 545 -5.01 -22.37 18.56
C VAL A 545 -4.41 -23.66 17.99
N LEU A 546 -3.55 -23.58 16.96
CA LEU A 546 -2.85 -24.76 16.43
C LEU A 546 -1.96 -25.43 17.46
N LEU A 547 -1.26 -24.65 18.29
CA LEU A 547 -0.41 -25.20 19.35
C LEU A 547 -1.25 -25.90 20.42
N SER A 548 -2.44 -25.39 20.73
CA SER A 548 -3.34 -26.02 21.71
C SER A 548 -3.72 -27.45 21.35
N THR A 549 -3.69 -27.82 20.06
CA THR A 549 -4.00 -29.19 19.60
C THR A 549 -2.93 -30.22 19.97
N PHE A 550 -1.77 -29.78 20.46
CA PHE A 550 -0.73 -30.66 21.02
C PHE A 550 -0.96 -30.98 22.50
N LYS A 551 -1.88 -30.29 23.17
CA LYS A 551 -2.14 -30.51 24.60
C LYS A 551 -2.75 -31.89 24.84
N GLY A 552 -2.16 -32.67 25.74
CA GLY A 552 -2.68 -33.98 26.14
C GLY A 552 -2.57 -35.10 25.09
N ILE A 553 -2.03 -34.84 23.90
CA ILE A 553 -1.76 -35.91 22.92
C ILE A 553 -0.40 -36.57 23.19
N SER A 554 -0.27 -37.83 22.78
CA SER A 554 0.99 -38.57 22.85
C SER A 554 1.15 -39.48 21.64
N TYR A 555 2.39 -39.79 21.27
CA TYR A 555 2.68 -40.75 20.22
C TYR A 555 3.76 -41.73 20.67
N THR A 556 3.51 -43.03 20.42
CA THR A 556 4.47 -44.10 20.67
C THR A 556 5.01 -44.63 19.35
N THR A 557 6.32 -44.51 19.15
CA THR A 557 7.01 -45.07 17.97
C THR A 557 6.90 -46.61 17.94
N PRO A 558 7.07 -47.25 16.77
CA PRO A 558 7.13 -48.72 16.69
C PRO A 558 8.20 -49.36 17.59
N GLY A 559 9.25 -48.61 17.94
CA GLY A 559 10.31 -49.04 18.86
C GLY A 559 9.98 -48.85 20.35
N GLY A 560 8.77 -48.44 20.71
CA GLY A 560 8.30 -48.30 22.09
C GLY A 560 8.62 -46.95 22.77
N TYR A 561 9.28 -46.01 22.08
CA TYR A 561 9.53 -44.67 22.61
C TYR A 561 8.26 -43.81 22.55
N THR A 562 7.86 -43.20 23.66
CA THR A 562 6.69 -42.31 23.75
C THR A 562 7.11 -40.86 23.94
N ILE A 563 6.48 -39.94 23.20
CA ILE A 563 6.62 -38.49 23.34
C ILE A 563 5.26 -37.87 23.62
N HIS A 564 5.22 -36.83 24.45
CA HIS A 564 4.00 -36.10 24.80
C HIS A 564 4.01 -34.70 24.15
N GLY A 565 2.83 -34.25 23.73
CA GLY A 565 2.68 -32.92 23.14
C GLY A 565 2.86 -31.79 24.15
N ASP A 566 2.52 -32.00 25.42
CA ASP A 566 2.76 -31.04 26.49
C ASP A 566 4.27 -30.74 26.65
N ASP A 567 5.13 -31.77 26.61
CA ASP A 567 6.59 -31.58 26.65
C ASP A 567 7.11 -30.80 25.43
N LEU A 568 6.50 -31.00 24.25
CA LEU A 568 6.86 -30.26 23.03
C LEU A 568 6.49 -28.79 23.16
N LEU A 569 5.34 -28.47 23.76
CA LEU A 569 4.87 -27.10 23.96
C LEU A 569 5.78 -26.29 24.88
N GLU A 570 6.56 -26.94 25.74
CA GLU A 570 7.58 -26.29 26.57
C GLU A 570 8.83 -25.87 25.77
N THR A 571 8.97 -26.31 24.51
CA THR A 571 10.09 -25.95 23.62
C THR A 571 9.81 -24.71 22.77
N LEU A 572 8.65 -24.07 22.95
CA LEU A 572 8.27 -22.91 22.15
C LEU A 572 7.51 -21.82 22.94
N ALA A 573 7.54 -20.60 22.42
CA ALA A 573 6.81 -19.44 22.95
C ALA A 573 6.26 -18.57 21.81
N VAL A 574 5.10 -17.93 22.04
CA VAL A 574 4.44 -17.04 21.06
C VAL A 574 4.18 -15.69 21.71
N VAL A 575 4.75 -14.64 21.14
CA VAL A 575 4.68 -13.28 21.66
C VAL A 575 4.33 -12.28 20.57
N TYR A 576 3.83 -11.12 20.96
CA TYR A 576 3.67 -9.95 20.11
C TYR A 576 4.26 -8.72 20.80
N PHE A 577 5.00 -7.93 20.05
CA PHE A 577 5.38 -6.58 20.43
C PHE A 577 5.44 -5.70 19.17
N ASP A 578 5.10 -4.42 19.35
CA ASP A 578 5.07 -3.45 18.27
C ASP A 578 6.48 -3.13 17.76
N ARG A 579 6.60 -2.67 16.51
CA ARG A 579 7.88 -2.32 15.88
C ARG A 579 8.65 -1.21 16.62
N HIS A 580 7.98 -0.39 17.43
CA HIS A 580 8.59 0.67 18.21
C HIS A 580 9.19 0.18 19.54
N GLN A 581 8.96 -1.08 19.94
CA GLN A 581 9.51 -1.70 21.15
C GLN A 581 10.98 -2.14 20.95
N THR A 582 11.88 -1.18 20.76
CA THR A 582 13.29 -1.42 20.40
C THR A 582 14.04 -2.25 21.43
N LYS A 583 13.89 -1.96 22.73
CA LYS A 583 14.52 -2.72 23.83
C LYS A 583 14.15 -4.21 23.78
N ILE A 584 12.88 -4.51 23.56
CA ILE A 584 12.37 -5.89 23.45
C ILE A 584 12.93 -6.55 22.17
N ALA A 585 12.89 -5.85 21.03
CA ALA A 585 13.40 -6.35 19.76
C ALA A 585 14.91 -6.67 19.81
N GLU A 586 15.71 -5.81 20.43
CA GLU A 586 17.14 -6.02 20.65
C GLU A 586 17.41 -7.26 21.51
N ARG A 587 16.68 -7.42 22.62
CA ARG A 587 16.80 -8.61 23.50
C ARG A 587 16.40 -9.89 22.80
N PHE A 588 15.29 -9.84 22.07
CA PHE A 588 14.76 -10.96 21.28
C PHE A 588 15.80 -11.42 20.26
N SER A 589 16.38 -10.49 19.50
CA SER A 589 17.40 -10.78 18.49
C SER A 589 18.75 -11.24 19.08
N ALA A 590 19.23 -10.59 20.14
CA ALA A 590 20.53 -10.90 20.74
C ALA A 590 20.59 -12.30 21.38
N ASN A 591 19.45 -12.89 21.73
CA ASN A 591 19.38 -14.24 22.31
C ASN A 591 19.22 -15.36 21.29
N ALA A 592 18.98 -15.04 20.03
CA ALA A 592 18.80 -16.02 18.96
C ALA A 592 20.13 -16.70 18.56
N ASP A 593 20.09 -18.02 18.35
CA ASP A 593 21.13 -18.77 17.62
C ASP A 593 20.81 -18.84 16.12
N VAL A 594 19.53 -18.75 15.77
CA VAL A 594 19.04 -18.57 14.40
C VAL A 594 17.94 -17.50 14.41
N ARG A 595 18.00 -16.55 13.47
CA ARG A 595 16.96 -15.55 13.23
C ARG A 595 16.26 -15.89 11.91
N ILE A 596 14.95 -16.14 11.97
CA ILE A 596 14.12 -16.32 10.78
C ILE A 596 13.21 -15.10 10.65
N ALA A 597 13.30 -14.37 9.54
CA ALA A 597 12.50 -13.17 9.33
C ALA A 597 11.72 -13.25 8.02
N TRP A 598 10.42 -13.02 8.10
CA TRP A 598 9.51 -12.91 6.96
C TRP A 598 8.98 -11.47 6.86
N GLY A 599 9.01 -10.87 5.67
CA GLY A 599 8.37 -9.58 5.48
C GLY A 599 8.87 -8.80 4.26
N GLY A 600 8.32 -7.59 4.09
CA GLY A 600 8.78 -6.64 3.08
C GLY A 600 10.21 -6.15 3.34
N ARG A 601 10.77 -5.43 2.37
CA ARG A 601 12.18 -4.97 2.40
C ARG A 601 12.51 -4.22 3.70
N GLU A 602 11.68 -3.26 4.11
CA GLU A 602 11.98 -2.48 5.32
C GLU A 602 11.95 -3.33 6.60
N ALA A 603 11.08 -4.34 6.66
CA ALA A 603 11.02 -5.25 7.82
C ALA A 603 12.28 -6.12 7.91
N ILE A 604 12.75 -6.65 6.77
CA ILE A 604 13.99 -7.44 6.72
C ILE A 604 15.20 -6.59 7.06
N GLU A 605 15.31 -5.37 6.53
CA GLU A 605 16.39 -4.44 6.86
C GLU A 605 16.39 -4.09 8.35
N ALA A 606 15.22 -3.83 8.93
CA ALA A 606 15.07 -3.53 10.36
C ALA A 606 15.53 -4.70 11.24
N VAL A 607 15.12 -5.94 10.94
CA VAL A 607 15.58 -7.13 11.67
C VAL A 607 17.08 -7.37 11.47
N SER A 608 17.58 -7.15 10.26
CA SER A 608 19.00 -7.34 9.93
C SER A 608 19.90 -6.40 10.73
N ALA A 609 19.42 -5.18 11.01
CA ALA A 609 20.13 -4.17 11.81
C ALA A 609 20.13 -4.44 13.33
N LEU A 610 19.30 -5.35 13.83
CA LEU A 610 19.26 -5.68 15.26
C LEU A 610 20.55 -6.39 15.72
N PRO A 611 20.98 -6.20 16.99
CA PRO A 611 22.12 -6.90 17.55
C PRO A 611 21.89 -8.42 17.51
N LYS A 612 22.95 -9.17 17.20
CA LYS A 612 22.94 -10.63 17.13
C LYS A 612 24.22 -11.22 17.70
N LYS A 613 24.18 -12.50 18.05
CA LYS A 613 25.39 -13.27 18.38
C LYS A 613 26.31 -13.33 17.16
N TYR A 614 27.62 -13.33 17.38
CA TYR A 614 28.61 -13.38 16.31
C TYR A 614 28.51 -14.67 15.45
N ASN A 615 27.97 -15.75 16.02
CA ASN A 615 27.74 -17.04 15.37
C ASN A 615 26.26 -17.28 15.01
N SER A 616 25.38 -16.28 15.16
CA SER A 616 23.97 -16.38 14.80
C SER A 616 23.81 -16.59 13.29
N GLN A 617 22.90 -17.47 12.90
CA GLN A 617 22.52 -17.66 11.50
C GLN A 617 21.29 -16.83 11.16
N ASP A 618 21.31 -16.14 10.03
CA ASP A 618 20.11 -15.47 9.49
C ASP A 618 19.50 -16.30 8.34
N ILE A 619 18.18 -16.42 8.36
CA ILE A 619 17.35 -16.97 7.29
C ILE A 619 16.28 -15.92 6.98
N LEU A 620 16.46 -15.21 5.86
CA LEU A 620 15.66 -14.04 5.52
C LEU A 620 14.76 -14.38 4.33
N PHE A 621 13.46 -14.28 4.54
CA PHE A 621 12.41 -14.43 3.53
C PHE A 621 11.81 -13.05 3.24
N GLY A 622 12.49 -12.33 2.36
CA GLY A 622 12.15 -10.95 2.00
C GLY A 622 10.94 -10.81 1.07
N PRO A 623 10.74 -9.62 0.48
CA PRO A 623 9.66 -9.42 -0.48
C PRO A 623 9.89 -10.36 -1.66
N LYS A 624 8.85 -11.13 -2.02
CA LYS A 624 8.88 -12.04 -3.14
C LYS A 624 7.70 -11.83 -4.06
N LEU A 625 8.02 -11.77 -5.35
CA LEU A 625 7.07 -11.71 -6.46
C LEU A 625 7.20 -12.98 -7.29
N SER A 626 6.17 -13.30 -8.05
CA SER A 626 6.18 -14.42 -8.99
C SER A 626 5.42 -14.09 -10.27
N MET A 627 5.78 -14.80 -11.34
CA MET A 627 5.28 -14.57 -12.70
C MET A 627 5.16 -15.88 -13.47
N MET A 628 4.44 -15.85 -14.59
CA MET A 628 4.41 -16.95 -15.56
C MET A 628 4.96 -16.48 -16.90
N VAL A 629 5.60 -17.39 -17.63
CA VAL A 629 6.07 -17.17 -19.00
C VAL A 629 5.61 -18.32 -19.87
N ILE A 630 4.80 -18.00 -20.87
CA ILE A 630 4.14 -18.94 -21.76
C ILE A 630 4.65 -18.69 -23.18
N GLY A 631 5.43 -19.63 -23.70
CA GLY A 631 5.89 -19.61 -25.08
C GLY A 631 4.77 -20.00 -26.05
N SER A 632 4.84 -19.48 -27.27
CA SER A 632 3.92 -19.80 -28.37
C SER A 632 3.89 -21.30 -28.67
N ASP A 633 5.02 -21.99 -28.47
CA ASP A 633 5.19 -23.42 -28.61
C ASP A 633 4.39 -24.24 -27.60
N ALA A 634 3.99 -23.66 -26.46
CA ALA A 634 3.10 -24.32 -25.50
C ALA A 634 1.59 -24.12 -25.82
N LEU A 635 1.29 -23.38 -26.87
CA LEU A 635 -0.06 -23.07 -27.35
C LEU A 635 -0.31 -23.76 -28.71
N ASP A 636 0.02 -25.04 -28.82
CA ASP A 636 0.08 -25.83 -30.07
C ASP A 636 -1.15 -26.73 -30.34
N SER A 637 -2.05 -26.83 -29.37
CA SER A 637 -3.23 -27.69 -29.45
C SER A 637 -4.29 -27.32 -28.41
N GLU A 638 -5.56 -27.43 -28.78
CA GLU A 638 -6.70 -27.13 -27.90
C GLU A 638 -6.64 -27.91 -26.57
N LYS A 639 -6.14 -29.15 -26.57
CA LYS A 639 -5.99 -29.97 -25.36
C LYS A 639 -4.90 -29.42 -24.43
N ALA A 640 -3.73 -29.03 -24.98
CA ALA A 640 -2.64 -28.45 -24.20
C ALA A 640 -3.05 -27.09 -23.64
N ILE A 641 -3.62 -26.23 -24.48
CA ILE A 641 -4.13 -24.89 -24.15
C ILE A 641 -5.13 -24.97 -22.99
N ARG A 642 -6.15 -25.84 -23.09
CA ARG A 642 -7.15 -26.01 -22.03
C ARG A 642 -6.54 -26.47 -20.71
N LYS A 643 -5.56 -27.38 -20.76
CA LYS A 643 -4.86 -27.87 -19.56
C LYS A 643 -4.01 -26.76 -18.93
N LEU A 644 -3.31 -25.97 -19.74
CA LEU A 644 -2.46 -24.86 -19.31
C LEU A 644 -3.28 -23.76 -18.66
N ILE A 645 -4.37 -23.31 -19.29
CA ILE A 645 -5.25 -22.26 -18.76
C ILE A 645 -5.84 -22.67 -17.40
N ARG A 646 -6.31 -23.92 -17.27
CA ARG A 646 -6.83 -24.43 -15.98
C ARG A 646 -5.77 -24.41 -14.89
N ARG A 647 -4.51 -24.72 -15.24
CA ARG A 647 -3.37 -24.73 -14.32
C ARG A 647 -2.97 -23.31 -13.91
N ALA A 648 -2.86 -22.39 -14.88
CA ALA A 648 -2.63 -20.97 -14.63
C ALA A 648 -3.69 -20.39 -13.69
N ALA A 649 -4.99 -20.63 -13.97
CA ALA A 649 -6.08 -20.18 -13.10
C ALA A 649 -6.00 -20.75 -11.68
N THR A 650 -5.47 -21.97 -11.52
CA THR A 650 -5.29 -22.59 -10.20
C THR A 650 -4.16 -21.91 -9.43
N ASP A 651 -2.98 -21.77 -10.03
CA ASP A 651 -1.83 -21.09 -9.42
C ASP A 651 -2.14 -19.63 -9.08
N SER A 652 -2.93 -18.92 -9.92
CA SER A 652 -3.42 -17.56 -9.65
C SER A 652 -4.50 -17.47 -8.56
N SER A 653 -5.07 -18.60 -8.11
CA SER A 653 -6.17 -18.62 -7.13
C SER A 653 -5.76 -19.15 -5.74
N VAL A 654 -4.70 -19.97 -5.67
CA VAL A 654 -4.21 -20.52 -4.41
C VAL A 654 -3.71 -19.39 -3.50
N PHE A 655 -4.13 -19.42 -2.23
CA PHE A 655 -3.91 -18.36 -1.22
C PHE A 655 -4.35 -16.96 -1.68
N ASP A 656 -5.29 -16.84 -2.62
CA ASP A 656 -5.80 -15.55 -3.14
C ASP A 656 -4.70 -14.59 -3.64
N GLN A 657 -3.58 -15.17 -4.10
CA GLN A 657 -2.33 -14.50 -4.50
C GLN A 657 -1.47 -13.89 -3.38
N PHE A 658 -1.73 -14.18 -2.11
CA PHE A 658 -0.93 -13.65 -1.02
C PHE A 658 0.38 -14.44 -0.76
N ALA A 659 0.55 -15.61 -1.40
CA ALA A 659 1.77 -16.39 -1.29
C ALA A 659 2.89 -15.83 -2.17
N CYS A 660 4.13 -15.94 -1.70
CA CYS A 660 5.36 -15.56 -2.42
C CYS A 660 5.49 -16.23 -3.80
N ALA A 661 4.92 -17.42 -3.97
CA ALA A 661 4.93 -18.18 -5.21
C ALA A 661 3.75 -17.88 -6.16
N SER A 662 2.82 -17.01 -5.74
CA SER A 662 1.63 -16.68 -6.53
C SER A 662 1.95 -15.71 -7.65
N PRO A 663 1.53 -16.02 -8.90
CA PRO A 663 1.78 -15.14 -10.04
C PRO A 663 0.95 -13.85 -9.95
N HIS A 664 1.55 -12.73 -10.35
CA HIS A 664 0.85 -11.46 -10.58
C HIS A 664 0.83 -11.03 -12.05
N THR A 665 1.81 -11.49 -12.83
CA THR A 665 1.92 -11.27 -14.28
C THR A 665 2.10 -12.59 -15.02
N ILE A 666 1.42 -12.74 -16.15
CA ILE A 666 1.56 -13.85 -17.09
C ILE A 666 1.98 -13.26 -18.44
N PHE A 667 3.22 -13.51 -18.86
CA PHE A 667 3.67 -13.15 -20.20
C PHE A 667 3.32 -14.25 -21.18
N VAL A 668 2.71 -13.89 -22.30
CA VAL A 668 2.26 -14.82 -23.34
C VAL A 668 2.82 -14.37 -24.67
N GLU A 669 3.61 -15.24 -25.29
CA GLU A 669 4.19 -15.01 -26.61
C GLU A 669 3.11 -15.00 -27.70
N LYS A 670 3.24 -14.07 -28.65
CA LYS A 670 2.44 -14.09 -29.89
C LYS A 670 2.88 -15.25 -30.80
N GLY A 671 1.97 -15.71 -31.66
CA GLY A 671 2.26 -16.72 -32.69
C GLY A 671 1.87 -18.16 -32.37
N GLY A 672 1.22 -18.44 -31.23
CA GLY A 672 0.57 -19.73 -30.96
C GLY A 672 -0.80 -19.86 -31.64
N ASP A 673 -1.47 -21.01 -31.47
CA ASP A 673 -2.81 -21.29 -32.03
C ASP A 673 -3.90 -20.34 -31.50
N ILE A 674 -3.66 -19.71 -30.34
CA ILE A 674 -4.49 -18.64 -29.80
C ILE A 674 -3.64 -17.41 -29.52
N THR A 675 -4.23 -16.24 -29.68
CA THR A 675 -3.60 -14.97 -29.32
C THR A 675 -3.47 -14.81 -27.80
N PRO A 676 -2.52 -13.98 -27.33
CA PRO A 676 -2.44 -13.60 -25.91
C PRO A 676 -3.74 -13.04 -25.32
N LYS A 677 -4.52 -12.30 -26.13
CA LYS A 677 -5.83 -11.78 -25.72
C LYS A 677 -6.85 -12.90 -25.52
N GLU A 678 -6.95 -13.83 -26.47
CA GLU A 678 -7.82 -15.01 -26.33
C GLU A 678 -7.39 -15.89 -25.15
N PHE A 679 -6.09 -15.96 -24.84
CA PHE A 679 -5.60 -16.62 -23.62
C PHE A 679 -6.17 -15.94 -22.37
N ALA A 680 -6.13 -14.60 -22.30
CA ALA A 680 -6.69 -13.84 -21.17
C ALA A 680 -8.21 -14.05 -21.02
N GLU A 681 -8.96 -14.04 -22.12
CA GLU A 681 -10.40 -14.31 -22.13
C GLU A 681 -10.74 -15.72 -21.61
N LYS A 682 -10.01 -16.73 -22.10
CA LYS A 682 -10.19 -18.11 -21.63
C LYS A 682 -9.71 -18.29 -20.18
N LEU A 683 -8.68 -17.54 -19.74
CA LEU A 683 -8.25 -17.50 -18.36
C LEU A 683 -9.36 -16.94 -17.46
N ALA A 684 -10.01 -15.84 -17.85
CA ALA A 684 -11.15 -15.28 -17.12
C ALA A 684 -12.27 -16.32 -16.94
N ALA A 685 -12.66 -17.03 -18.01
CA ALA A 685 -13.63 -18.11 -17.91
C ALA A 685 -13.17 -19.30 -17.04
N ALA A 686 -11.86 -19.53 -16.93
CA ALA A 686 -11.29 -20.55 -16.06
C ALA A 686 -11.19 -20.09 -14.59
N MET A 687 -11.10 -18.79 -14.33
CA MET A 687 -11.13 -18.22 -12.98
C MET A 687 -12.49 -18.48 -12.30
N ASP A 688 -13.60 -18.44 -13.03
CA ASP A 688 -14.91 -18.86 -12.49
C ASP A 688 -14.90 -20.31 -12.00
N LYS A 689 -14.30 -21.21 -12.77
CA LYS A 689 -14.14 -22.62 -12.38
C LYS A 689 -13.15 -22.79 -11.23
N ALA A 690 -12.14 -21.92 -11.13
CA ALA A 690 -11.21 -21.90 -10.00
C ALA A 690 -11.90 -21.42 -8.73
N LEU A 691 -12.77 -20.41 -8.80
CA LEU A 691 -13.56 -19.90 -7.68
C LEU A 691 -14.48 -20.96 -7.07
N VAL A 692 -15.08 -21.84 -7.89
CA VAL A 692 -15.87 -22.97 -7.40
C VAL A 692 -15.01 -23.99 -6.64
N ARG A 693 -13.79 -24.27 -7.13
CA ARG A 693 -12.87 -25.25 -6.52
C ARG A 693 -12.15 -24.71 -5.28
N LEU A 694 -11.85 -23.41 -5.29
CA LEU A 694 -11.15 -22.68 -4.25
C LEU A 694 -12.01 -21.46 -3.90
N PRO A 695 -13.01 -21.60 -3.01
CA PRO A 695 -13.83 -20.47 -2.58
C PRO A 695 -12.98 -19.38 -1.90
N THR A 696 -13.37 -18.13 -2.08
CA THR A 696 -12.78 -16.97 -1.37
C THR A 696 -13.89 -15.99 -0.99
N GLN A 697 -13.56 -15.10 -0.06
CA GLN A 697 -14.44 -14.03 0.40
C GLN A 697 -14.43 -12.84 -0.56
N VAL A 698 -15.47 -12.01 -0.46
CA VAL A 698 -15.52 -10.72 -1.16
C VAL A 698 -14.45 -9.79 -0.58
N PRO A 699 -13.69 -9.05 -1.40
CA PRO A 699 -12.72 -8.09 -0.89
C PRO A 699 -13.38 -7.03 0.02
N ASP A 700 -12.66 -6.60 1.05
CA ASP A 700 -13.07 -5.41 1.82
C ASP A 700 -13.09 -4.15 0.94
N ILE A 701 -13.77 -3.10 1.40
CA ILE A 701 -13.96 -1.84 0.64
C ILE A 701 -12.63 -1.29 0.12
N GLY A 702 -11.57 -1.29 0.94
CA GLY A 702 -10.27 -0.77 0.53
C GLY A 702 -9.61 -1.61 -0.56
N GLN A 703 -9.69 -2.93 -0.44
CA GLN A 703 -9.20 -3.85 -1.48
C GLN A 703 -10.04 -3.77 -2.76
N ALA A 704 -11.36 -3.70 -2.64
CA ALA A 704 -12.27 -3.53 -3.78
C ALA A 704 -11.96 -2.24 -4.55
N ASN A 705 -11.71 -1.13 -3.85
CA ASN A 705 -11.31 0.13 -4.46
C ASN A 705 -9.97 -0.01 -5.20
N LYS A 706 -8.97 -0.71 -4.64
CA LYS A 706 -7.70 -0.98 -5.33
C LYS A 706 -7.91 -1.77 -6.63
N ILE A 707 -8.80 -2.76 -6.63
CA ILE A 707 -9.14 -3.56 -7.81
C ILE A 707 -9.87 -2.71 -8.85
N ARG A 708 -10.90 -1.94 -8.45
CA ARG A 708 -11.63 -1.00 -9.32
C ARG A 708 -10.68 0.01 -9.94
N SER A 709 -9.71 0.51 -9.18
CA SER A 709 -8.68 1.40 -9.67
C SER A 709 -7.86 0.76 -10.80
N LYS A 710 -7.43 -0.49 -10.64
CA LYS A 710 -6.73 -1.21 -11.72
C LYS A 710 -7.62 -1.49 -12.92
N ILE A 711 -8.88 -1.88 -12.72
CA ILE A 711 -9.83 -2.04 -13.83
C ILE A 711 -9.98 -0.74 -14.62
N ALA A 712 -10.13 0.40 -13.93
CA ALA A 712 -10.21 1.71 -14.57
C ALA A 712 -8.95 2.03 -15.38
N GLU A 713 -7.76 1.72 -14.86
CA GLU A 713 -6.47 1.89 -15.57
C GLU A 713 -6.44 1.10 -16.88
N TYR A 714 -6.82 -0.18 -16.84
CA TYR A 714 -6.93 -1.04 -18.02
C TYR A 714 -8.08 -0.66 -18.97
N GLY A 715 -9.00 0.19 -18.51
CA GLY A 715 -9.94 0.91 -19.37
C GLY A 715 -9.25 1.82 -20.39
N PHE A 716 -8.07 2.36 -20.07
CA PHE A 716 -7.30 3.24 -20.97
C PHE A 716 -6.29 2.47 -21.82
N ILE A 717 -5.62 1.46 -21.25
CA ILE A 717 -4.42 0.85 -21.86
C ILE A 717 -4.61 -0.57 -22.39
N GLY A 718 -5.67 -1.27 -21.96
CA GLY A 718 -5.72 -2.72 -22.09
C GLY A 718 -7.12 -3.28 -22.23
N GLU A 719 -7.42 -4.39 -21.57
CA GLU A 719 -8.73 -5.02 -21.38
C GLU A 719 -8.85 -5.57 -19.95
N SER A 720 -10.08 -5.83 -19.50
CA SER A 720 -10.33 -6.36 -18.16
C SER A 720 -11.58 -7.22 -18.13
N TRP A 721 -11.52 -8.33 -17.39
CA TRP A 721 -12.64 -9.20 -17.07
C TRP A 721 -12.63 -9.47 -15.57
N ASN A 722 -13.78 -9.52 -14.91
CA ASN A 722 -13.84 -9.72 -13.46
C ASN A 722 -15.12 -10.45 -13.06
N ASP A 723 -15.07 -11.06 -11.87
CA ASP A 723 -16.27 -11.49 -11.17
C ASP A 723 -17.09 -10.28 -10.71
N ARG A 724 -18.42 -10.43 -10.70
CA ARG A 724 -19.36 -9.38 -10.28
C ARG A 724 -19.08 -8.81 -8.88
N HIS A 725 -18.48 -9.60 -7.99
CA HIS A 725 -18.13 -9.23 -6.62
C HIS A 725 -16.62 -9.01 -6.45
N LEU A 726 -15.88 -8.86 -7.56
CA LEU A 726 -14.43 -8.64 -7.60
C LEU A 726 -13.61 -9.72 -6.85
N ARG A 727 -14.12 -10.95 -6.77
CA ARG A 727 -13.40 -12.09 -6.16
C ARG A 727 -12.23 -12.58 -7.03
N TRP A 728 -12.23 -12.23 -8.32
CA TRP A 728 -11.11 -12.37 -9.23
C TRP A 728 -11.18 -11.30 -10.32
N THR A 729 -10.04 -10.96 -10.92
CA THR A 729 -9.94 -10.05 -12.08
C THR A 729 -8.79 -10.47 -12.98
N VAL A 730 -9.04 -10.56 -14.29
CA VAL A 730 -8.03 -10.74 -15.32
C VAL A 730 -7.88 -9.43 -16.08
N LEU A 731 -6.67 -8.92 -16.13
CA LEU A 731 -6.29 -7.72 -16.86
C LEU A 731 -5.45 -8.13 -18.07
N PHE A 732 -5.52 -7.39 -19.17
CA PHE A 732 -4.72 -7.67 -20.37
C PHE A 732 -4.16 -6.39 -20.97
N ASP A 733 -2.86 -6.38 -21.27
CA ASP A 733 -2.21 -5.33 -22.05
C ASP A 733 -0.97 -5.90 -22.79
N GLU A 734 -0.18 -5.03 -23.43
CA GLU A 734 1.07 -5.42 -24.08
C GLU A 734 2.27 -4.84 -23.32
N GLY A 735 3.41 -5.52 -23.36
CA GLY A 735 4.67 -5.05 -22.78
C GLY A 735 5.40 -6.10 -21.95
N THR A 736 6.59 -5.75 -21.49
CA THR A 736 7.51 -6.66 -20.79
C THR A 736 7.66 -6.36 -19.29
N ASP A 737 7.02 -5.29 -18.81
CA ASP A 737 7.11 -4.87 -17.41
C ASP A 737 6.35 -5.80 -16.47
N LEU A 738 6.93 -6.08 -15.29
CA LEU A 738 6.21 -6.72 -14.20
C LEU A 738 5.19 -5.75 -13.59
N VAL A 739 4.05 -6.30 -13.16
CA VAL A 739 2.96 -5.50 -12.59
C VAL A 739 2.98 -5.61 -11.08
N GLU A 740 2.85 -4.46 -10.42
CA GLU A 740 2.72 -4.39 -8.97
C GLU A 740 1.52 -5.22 -8.46
N PRO A 741 1.70 -6.03 -7.40
CA PRO A 741 0.63 -6.85 -6.84
C PRO A 741 -0.58 -6.04 -6.42
N THR A 742 -1.74 -6.39 -6.99
CA THR A 742 -3.03 -5.92 -6.50
C THR A 742 -3.58 -6.83 -5.40
N TYR A 743 -3.22 -8.12 -5.42
CA TYR A 743 -3.76 -9.20 -4.58
C TYR A 743 -5.26 -9.45 -4.81
N GLN A 744 -5.83 -10.47 -4.16
CA GLN A 744 -7.21 -10.90 -4.32
C GLN A 744 -7.52 -11.42 -5.75
N ARG A 745 -6.66 -12.32 -6.26
CA ARG A 745 -6.83 -12.98 -7.58
C ARG A 745 -6.94 -11.99 -8.75
N VAL A 746 -6.18 -10.90 -8.71
CA VAL A 746 -5.97 -9.98 -9.83
C VAL A 746 -4.71 -10.40 -10.59
N ILE A 747 -4.90 -10.88 -11.82
CA ILE A 747 -3.81 -11.37 -12.67
C ILE A 747 -3.73 -10.54 -13.94
N THR A 748 -2.52 -10.11 -14.31
CA THR A 748 -2.30 -9.39 -15.57
C THR A 748 -1.69 -10.32 -16.60
N VAL A 749 -2.32 -10.45 -17.77
CA VAL A 749 -1.77 -11.11 -18.95
C VAL A 749 -1.12 -10.07 -19.85
N LYS A 750 0.16 -10.25 -20.17
CA LYS A 750 0.93 -9.36 -21.05
C LYS A 750 1.28 -10.07 -22.34
N ALA A 751 0.88 -9.48 -23.48
CA ALA A 751 1.32 -9.94 -24.78
C ALA A 751 2.78 -9.51 -25.03
N VAL A 752 3.62 -10.43 -25.49
CA VAL A 752 5.00 -10.17 -25.90
C VAL A 752 5.28 -10.78 -27.26
N ASP A 753 6.14 -10.14 -28.05
CA ASP A 753 6.53 -10.66 -29.35
C ASP A 753 7.50 -11.85 -29.19
N ASN A 754 8.39 -11.78 -28.20
CA ASN A 754 9.30 -12.86 -27.81
C ASN A 754 9.36 -12.95 -26.27
N VAL A 755 9.26 -14.16 -25.73
CA VAL A 755 9.34 -14.36 -24.26
C VAL A 755 10.70 -13.97 -23.68
N PHE A 756 11.78 -14.05 -24.45
CA PHE A 756 13.12 -13.66 -23.98
C PHE A 756 13.23 -12.16 -23.70
N ASP A 757 12.36 -11.32 -24.27
CA ASP A 757 12.35 -9.87 -24.01
C ASP A 757 11.99 -9.54 -22.55
N VAL A 758 11.38 -10.49 -21.84
CA VAL A 758 10.97 -10.35 -20.45
C VAL A 758 12.15 -10.53 -19.48
N ILE A 759 13.27 -11.11 -19.91
CA ILE A 759 14.41 -11.45 -19.02
C ILE A 759 14.93 -10.22 -18.26
N GLY A 760 14.95 -9.04 -18.90
CA GLY A 760 15.37 -7.79 -18.27
C GLY A 760 14.46 -7.30 -17.13
N SER A 761 13.24 -7.83 -17.01
CA SER A 761 12.33 -7.54 -15.90
C SER A 761 12.55 -8.44 -14.68
N VAL A 762 13.33 -9.51 -14.80
CA VAL A 762 13.60 -10.44 -13.71
C VAL A 762 14.72 -9.91 -12.80
N HIS A 763 14.54 -10.05 -11.49
CA HIS A 763 15.51 -9.65 -10.46
C HIS A 763 15.42 -10.55 -9.21
N GLU A 764 16.25 -10.31 -8.20
CA GLU A 764 16.40 -11.14 -6.99
C GLU A 764 15.15 -11.28 -6.09
N ASP A 765 14.15 -10.39 -6.25
CA ASP A 765 12.88 -10.50 -5.55
C ASP A 765 11.91 -11.45 -6.28
N ILE A 766 12.24 -11.93 -7.49
CA ILE A 766 11.44 -12.92 -8.20
C ILE A 766 11.73 -14.31 -7.62
N GLN A 767 10.77 -14.85 -6.88
CA GLN A 767 10.90 -16.18 -6.32
C GLN A 767 10.63 -17.25 -7.38
N THR A 768 9.42 -17.26 -7.94
CA THR A 768 8.95 -18.34 -8.80
C THR A 768 8.58 -17.82 -10.18
N VAL A 769 9.15 -18.45 -11.21
CA VAL A 769 8.78 -18.21 -12.62
C VAL A 769 8.14 -19.48 -13.18
N GLY A 770 6.82 -19.50 -13.31
CA GLY A 770 6.09 -20.62 -13.91
C GLY A 770 6.33 -20.70 -15.41
N LEU A 771 6.92 -21.78 -15.90
CA LEU A 771 7.26 -21.94 -17.31
C LEU A 771 6.25 -22.84 -18.04
N ALA A 772 5.81 -22.41 -19.22
CA ALA A 772 5.12 -23.24 -20.20
C ALA A 772 5.79 -23.05 -21.56
N MET A 773 6.79 -23.89 -21.83
CA MET A 773 7.62 -23.94 -23.04
C MET A 773 8.13 -25.38 -23.24
N HIS A 774 8.66 -25.70 -24.42
CA HIS A 774 9.16 -27.02 -24.76
C HIS A 774 10.66 -27.03 -25.07
N GLY A 775 11.27 -28.21 -24.92
CA GLY A 775 12.63 -28.52 -25.37
C GLY A 775 13.72 -27.54 -24.89
N GLU A 776 14.62 -27.22 -25.82
CA GLU A 776 15.81 -26.38 -25.59
C GLU A 776 15.44 -24.93 -25.23
N LYS A 777 14.37 -24.39 -25.82
CA LYS A 777 13.86 -23.04 -25.53
C LYS A 777 13.58 -22.84 -24.04
N LYS A 778 12.91 -23.82 -23.42
CA LYS A 778 12.62 -23.79 -21.98
C LYS A 778 13.91 -23.78 -21.14
N LEU A 779 14.89 -24.60 -21.50
CA LEU A 779 16.16 -24.69 -20.77
C LEU A 779 17.00 -23.42 -20.92
N GLN A 780 17.06 -22.86 -22.13
CA GLN A 780 17.74 -21.61 -22.41
C GLN A 780 17.13 -20.48 -21.58
N PHE A 781 15.80 -20.30 -21.66
CA PHE A 781 15.10 -19.27 -20.90
C PHE A 781 15.33 -19.41 -19.39
N ALA A 782 15.22 -20.65 -18.86
CA ALA A 782 15.46 -20.93 -17.45
C ALA A 782 16.88 -20.53 -17.01
N ASN A 783 17.91 -20.87 -17.79
CA ASN A 783 19.29 -20.49 -17.46
C ASN A 783 19.46 -18.96 -17.41
N GLU A 784 18.85 -18.22 -18.34
CA GLU A 784 18.97 -16.77 -18.40
C GLU A 784 18.28 -16.07 -17.21
N ILE A 785 17.06 -16.45 -16.84
CA ILE A 785 16.36 -15.84 -15.69
C ILE A 785 17.02 -16.18 -14.35
N LEU A 786 17.61 -17.37 -14.21
CA LEU A 786 18.31 -17.77 -13.00
C LEU A 786 19.59 -16.93 -12.82
N MET A 787 20.27 -16.55 -13.90
CA MET A 787 21.39 -15.59 -13.85
C MET A 787 20.95 -14.19 -13.40
N GLN A 788 19.69 -13.81 -13.60
CA GLN A 788 19.12 -12.54 -13.12
C GLN A 788 18.67 -12.59 -11.65
N GLY A 789 18.72 -13.76 -11.00
CA GLY A 789 18.37 -13.92 -9.59
C GLY A 789 17.00 -14.52 -9.31
N ALA A 790 16.28 -15.02 -10.33
CA ALA A 790 15.10 -15.85 -10.07
C ALA A 790 15.49 -17.10 -9.26
N MET A 791 14.64 -17.52 -8.32
CA MET A 791 15.00 -18.60 -7.38
C MET A 791 14.58 -20.00 -7.88
N ARG A 792 13.46 -20.11 -8.59
CA ARG A 792 12.97 -21.39 -9.13
C ARG A 792 12.05 -21.23 -10.34
N CYS A 793 12.01 -22.26 -11.19
CA CYS A 793 11.25 -22.25 -12.45
C CYS A 793 10.38 -23.51 -12.69
N PRO A 794 9.35 -23.76 -11.86
CA PRO A 794 8.47 -24.93 -12.01
C PRO A 794 7.59 -24.80 -13.26
N ASP A 795 6.95 -25.91 -13.67
CA ASP A 795 5.88 -25.86 -14.67
C ASP A 795 4.67 -25.09 -14.15
N VAL A 796 3.96 -24.39 -15.05
CA VAL A 796 2.64 -23.82 -14.74
C VAL A 796 1.70 -24.91 -14.22
N GLY A 797 1.03 -24.64 -13.10
CA GLY A 797 0.21 -25.56 -12.31
C GLY A 797 0.92 -26.19 -11.12
N TYR A 798 2.20 -25.89 -10.92
CA TYR A 798 3.02 -26.35 -9.80
C TYR A 798 3.68 -25.18 -9.05
N MET A 799 3.34 -23.92 -9.39
CA MET A 799 4.00 -22.76 -8.80
C MET A 799 3.77 -22.66 -7.30
N THR A 800 2.60 -23.04 -6.78
CA THR A 800 2.32 -23.00 -5.34
C THR A 800 2.63 -24.32 -4.64
N HIS A 801 3.29 -25.27 -5.32
CA HIS A 801 3.85 -26.44 -4.66
C HIS A 801 5.13 -26.03 -3.97
N PHE A 802 5.00 -25.72 -2.69
CA PHE A 802 6.15 -25.42 -1.85
C PHE A 802 7.00 -26.66 -1.66
N ASP A 803 8.25 -26.57 -2.09
CA ASP A 803 9.23 -27.65 -2.06
C ASP A 803 10.62 -27.07 -1.75
N SER A 804 11.58 -27.95 -1.49
CA SER A 804 12.98 -27.56 -1.31
C SER A 804 13.77 -27.62 -2.63
N PRO A 805 14.71 -26.68 -2.87
CA PRO A 805 15.05 -25.52 -2.03
C PRO A 805 13.95 -24.44 -2.04
N TRP A 806 13.71 -23.84 -0.87
CA TRP A 806 12.77 -22.72 -0.70
C TRP A 806 13.57 -21.41 -0.77
N ASP A 807 13.17 -20.44 -1.61
CA ASP A 807 13.92 -19.19 -1.82
C ASP A 807 15.42 -19.40 -2.07
N GLY A 808 15.76 -20.46 -2.82
CA GLY A 808 17.16 -20.80 -3.12
C GLY A 808 17.95 -21.36 -1.94
N LEU A 809 17.30 -21.69 -0.81
CA LEU A 809 17.96 -22.25 0.38
C LEU A 809 17.32 -23.55 0.89
N PHE A 810 18.15 -24.41 1.46
CA PHE A 810 17.71 -25.55 2.29
C PHE A 810 17.63 -25.08 3.75
N ALA A 811 16.46 -24.64 4.18
CA ALA A 811 16.27 -24.02 5.49
C ALA A 811 16.68 -24.96 6.65
N LEU A 812 16.32 -26.25 6.56
CA LEU A 812 16.68 -27.28 7.53
C LEU A 812 18.20 -27.47 7.69
N ASP A 813 18.97 -27.40 6.61
CA ASP A 813 20.43 -27.46 6.68
C ASP A 813 21.01 -26.26 7.46
N ARG A 814 20.43 -25.06 7.25
CA ARG A 814 20.81 -23.86 8.00
C ARG A 814 20.38 -23.90 9.48
N LEU A 815 19.42 -24.73 9.83
CA LEU A 815 18.94 -24.92 11.20
C LEU A 815 19.78 -25.90 12.03
N VAL A 816 20.74 -26.59 11.39
CA VAL A 816 21.65 -27.51 12.05
C VAL A 816 23.10 -27.03 11.96
N ARG A 817 23.96 -27.65 12.77
CA ARG A 817 25.41 -27.61 12.68
C ARG A 817 25.92 -29.04 12.46
N TRP A 818 26.72 -29.23 11.43
CA TRP A 818 27.33 -30.53 11.14
C TRP A 818 28.55 -30.75 12.04
N VAL A 819 28.60 -31.94 12.66
CA VAL A 819 29.69 -32.35 13.55
C VAL A 819 30.25 -33.68 13.03
N SER A 820 31.57 -33.76 12.89
CA SER A 820 32.26 -34.99 12.51
C SER A 820 32.78 -35.76 13.72
N LEU A 821 32.78 -37.08 13.62
CA LEU A 821 33.48 -37.99 14.53
C LEU A 821 34.37 -38.92 13.71
N GLY A 822 35.66 -39.01 14.08
CA GLY A 822 36.72 -39.57 13.21
C GLY A 822 37.23 -38.55 12.19
N GLY A 823 38.14 -38.94 11.30
CA GLY A 823 38.75 -38.02 10.34
C GLY A 823 39.45 -38.73 9.18
N PRO A 824 39.80 -38.00 8.11
CA PRO A 824 40.66 -38.54 7.06
C PRO A 824 42.00 -38.95 7.67
N ILE A 825 42.55 -40.06 7.18
CA ILE A 825 43.92 -40.49 7.49
C ILE A 825 44.91 -39.49 6.90
#